data_AF-A0A0J1HDB3-F1
#
_entry.id   AF-A0A0J1HDB3-F1
#
_cell.length_a   1.000
_cell.length_b   1.000
_cell.length_c   1.000
_cell.angle_alpha   90.00
_cell.angle_beta   90.00
_cell.angle_gamma   90.00
#
_symmetry.space_group_name_H-M   'P 1'
#
loop_
_entity.id
_entity.type
_entity.pdbx_description
1 polymer ?
#
loop_
_entity_poly.entity_id
_entity_poly.type
_entity_poly.pdbx_seq_one_letter_code
_entity_poly.pdbx_strand_id
1 'polypeptide(L)'
;MWHQIFVGIEHGVVAVGINDFDEGWEILVSDYARPIAAKRLIANIYRGSDMANGIIRSQIAENSQHYRCAQCRGAVYLAGGQGRRQCLHFRHNTKSPENKQKAEGCFFCNPNREQCRLYNRIFRAEGEWHMQNKERVANILALDPRIEPDSVATERYIFSTEHTLNIRRQPDIYCRDRDGNHWVFELTRWWLHPETAVERQKFYRKLGYNLVWLFSPECREENRSTFHLLLYGANYHDEMTLESITCEGAQFNAFELSESALEKSDSEGELYLDVIYPSFVVDDNLGTLMTSYHNRLMSMHDLILDPCQRLPYGVETACQLQQAKAYLAEVRNELLQAEFNRRYKSEVKDLTLIRRSLGEIRKIRRVGIDESSMVQIRERLSECRARLPEIGGMRAIRIEKLIIGADCKAQLSIERYLKERTAREEQISTLCYEGHGFINQFSGQPLHPDGEVSRQAEQLSKQLEEIGNLSFSRRITAASRACHRRYIELFIYQMNESVGKVKHRQYVKKNRPLLFSLQEYCQQFDERQLLVQLNKLHHIVDNHTIYLQYCELAAMIAHPMLPSGYLDDVLDMYDLLSEYEFNQQRTDFNLAVIRRYARQAVDDFAALHQWDKALDYRTLLPLAIQVAEEDESALATMLGCHANSLSRLPEIRDKYVEQASESVESFFVGIGQALSSLISKAERASNTKVLAAIVPLAEKLFTDCYLYTSSFSDQAVQSQKTDLMNAHYEPLFDKLYQLVEPQD
;
A
#
# COMPACT_ATOMS: atom_id res chain seq x y z
N MET A 1 36.55 -76.40 -6.46
CA MET A 1 37.93 -75.96 -6.11
C MET A 1 38.45 -75.16 -7.28
N TRP A 2 39.33 -74.22 -7.01
CA TRP A 2 39.98 -73.28 -7.92
C TRP A 2 40.48 -73.83 -9.27
N HIS A 3 40.65 -72.90 -10.22
CA HIS A 3 41.63 -72.86 -11.33
C HIS A 3 41.31 -73.46 -12.71
N GLN A 4 41.84 -72.73 -13.72
CA GLN A 4 41.95 -73.03 -15.15
C GLN A 4 42.46 -74.43 -15.44
N ILE A 5 41.93 -75.06 -16.50
CA ILE A 5 42.62 -76.11 -17.28
C ILE A 5 42.27 -75.90 -18.78
N PHE A 6 43.31 -75.80 -19.61
CA PHE A 6 43.33 -75.80 -21.08
C PHE A 6 43.02 -77.21 -21.65
N VAL A 7 43.13 -77.37 -22.99
CA VAL A 7 43.04 -78.61 -23.81
C VAL A 7 41.63 -78.75 -24.38
N GLY A 8 41.38 -78.96 -25.67
CA GLY A 8 42.17 -79.47 -26.80
C GLY A 8 41.15 -80.18 -27.70
N ILE A 9 41.27 -80.02 -29.02
CA ILE A 9 40.39 -80.70 -29.99
C ILE A 9 40.71 -82.20 -29.95
N GLU A 10 39.71 -83.09 -29.87
CA GLU A 10 39.59 -84.34 -30.68
C GLU A 10 38.44 -85.27 -30.23
N HIS A 11 37.68 -85.77 -31.21
CA HIS A 11 36.86 -87.01 -31.25
C HIS A 11 35.80 -87.30 -30.16
N GLY A 12 34.52 -87.13 -30.54
CA GLY A 12 33.41 -88.07 -30.30
C GLY A 12 32.97 -88.42 -28.87
N VAL A 13 31.64 -88.40 -28.66
CA VAL A 13 30.87 -88.83 -27.46
C VAL A 13 30.59 -87.70 -26.45
N VAL A 14 29.36 -87.19 -26.50
CA VAL A 14 28.77 -86.43 -25.38
C VAL A 14 27.80 -87.35 -24.66
N ALA A 15 28.27 -87.95 -23.55
CA ALA A 15 27.39 -88.48 -22.52
C ALA A 15 27.10 -87.32 -21.55
N VAL A 16 25.92 -86.69 -21.68
CA VAL A 16 25.40 -85.81 -20.62
C VAL A 16 24.71 -86.70 -19.59
N GLY A 17 25.10 -86.59 -18.32
CA GLY A 17 24.40 -87.23 -17.21
C GLY A 17 22.97 -86.69 -17.10
N ILE A 18 22.00 -87.55 -17.39
CA ILE A 18 20.56 -87.28 -17.35
C ILE A 18 20.05 -87.75 -15.98
N ASN A 19 19.55 -86.83 -15.16
CA ASN A 19 18.70 -87.16 -14.00
C ASN A 19 17.42 -86.29 -13.89
N ASP A 20 17.25 -85.23 -14.71
CA ASP A 20 16.14 -84.28 -14.57
C ASP A 20 15.11 -84.28 -15.73
N PHE A 21 15.26 -85.15 -16.74
CA PHE A 21 14.39 -85.12 -17.93
C PHE A 21 13.14 -86.03 -17.85
N ASP A 22 13.05 -86.92 -16.86
CA ASP A 22 11.94 -87.89 -16.75
C ASP A 22 10.66 -87.31 -16.11
N GLU A 23 10.71 -86.10 -15.55
CA GLU A 23 9.62 -85.54 -14.74
C GLU A 23 8.42 -85.03 -15.57
N GLY A 24 8.62 -84.73 -16.86
CA GLY A 24 7.57 -84.26 -17.78
C GLY A 24 7.42 -85.05 -19.07
N TRP A 25 8.08 -86.21 -19.17
CA TRP A 25 8.00 -87.04 -20.36
C TRP A 25 6.79 -87.96 -20.30
N GLU A 26 5.86 -87.87 -21.25
CA GLU A 26 4.72 -88.78 -21.35
C GLU A 26 4.96 -89.95 -22.32
N ILE A 27 4.52 -91.15 -21.93
CA ILE A 27 4.62 -92.40 -22.67
C ILE A 27 3.23 -92.91 -23.02
N LEU A 28 3.04 -93.29 -24.28
CA LEU A 28 1.88 -94.03 -24.76
C LEU A 28 2.12 -95.52 -24.55
N VAL A 29 1.21 -96.16 -23.83
CA VAL A 29 1.19 -97.61 -23.62
C VAL A 29 -0.06 -98.13 -24.32
N SER A 30 0.06 -99.16 -25.17
CA SER A 30 -1.07 -99.62 -26.00
C SER A 30 -2.31 -100.02 -25.20
N ASP A 31 -2.15 -100.45 -23.94
CA ASP A 31 -3.24 -100.91 -23.07
C ASP A 31 -3.87 -99.78 -22.24
N TYR A 32 -3.34 -98.55 -22.33
CA TYR A 32 -3.85 -97.40 -21.60
C TYR A 32 -4.61 -96.45 -22.54
N ALA A 33 -5.77 -95.97 -22.08
CA ALA A 33 -6.59 -95.02 -22.85
C ALA A 33 -5.93 -93.63 -23.01
N ARG A 34 -4.94 -93.29 -22.17
CA ARG A 34 -4.27 -91.99 -22.13
C ARG A 34 -2.75 -92.11 -21.98
N PRO A 35 -1.96 -91.12 -22.43
CA PRO A 35 -0.54 -91.05 -22.10
C PRO A 35 -0.33 -91.05 -20.58
N ILE A 36 0.80 -91.58 -20.12
CA ILE A 36 1.18 -91.63 -18.70
C ILE A 36 2.55 -90.99 -18.54
N ALA A 37 2.74 -90.19 -17.50
CA ALA A 37 4.07 -89.69 -17.14
C ALA A 37 5.08 -90.84 -16.94
N ALA A 38 6.25 -90.73 -17.56
CA ALA A 38 7.35 -91.68 -17.50
C ALA A 38 7.77 -91.97 -16.06
N LYS A 39 7.90 -90.92 -15.23
CA LYS A 39 8.20 -91.04 -13.78
C LYS A 39 7.16 -91.88 -13.03
N ARG A 40 5.87 -91.73 -13.34
CA ARG A 40 4.79 -92.51 -12.73
C ARG A 40 4.83 -93.98 -13.19
N LEU A 41 5.06 -94.21 -14.48
CA LEU A 41 5.24 -95.55 -15.02
C LEU A 41 6.47 -96.24 -14.38
N ILE A 42 7.58 -95.53 -14.22
CA ILE A 42 8.79 -96.00 -13.51
C ILE A 42 8.48 -96.28 -12.03
N ALA A 43 7.73 -95.41 -11.34
CA ALA A 43 7.34 -95.63 -9.95
C ALA A 43 6.44 -96.86 -9.79
N ASN A 44 5.51 -97.10 -10.73
CA ASN A 44 4.69 -98.31 -10.76
C ASN A 44 5.53 -99.57 -11.00
N ILE A 45 6.53 -99.49 -11.89
CA ILE A 45 7.52 -100.56 -12.11
C ILE A 45 8.30 -100.83 -10.82
N TYR A 46 8.81 -99.79 -10.13
CA TYR A 46 9.48 -99.96 -8.83
C TYR A 46 8.59 -100.56 -7.73
N ARG A 47 7.29 -100.28 -7.75
CA ARG A 47 6.31 -100.86 -6.81
C ARG A 47 5.89 -102.30 -7.17
N GLY A 48 6.16 -102.75 -8.39
CA GLY A 48 5.84 -104.11 -8.87
C GLY A 48 6.83 -105.18 -8.38
N SER A 49 6.50 -106.46 -8.57
CA SER A 49 7.42 -107.57 -8.30
C SER A 49 8.53 -107.65 -9.35
N ASP A 50 9.67 -108.28 -9.03
CA ASP A 50 10.75 -108.52 -10.00
C ASP A 50 10.27 -109.25 -11.27
N MET A 51 9.20 -110.06 -11.14
CA MET A 51 8.53 -110.71 -12.25
C MET A 51 7.78 -109.71 -13.14
N ALA A 52 7.03 -108.76 -12.57
CA ALA A 52 6.37 -107.69 -13.33
C ALA A 52 7.39 -106.81 -14.07
N ASN A 53 8.55 -106.57 -13.43
CA ASN A 53 9.67 -105.83 -14.03
C ASN A 53 10.30 -106.60 -15.19
N GLY A 54 10.46 -107.92 -15.06
CA GLY A 54 10.92 -108.81 -16.13
C GLY A 54 9.95 -108.86 -17.31
N ILE A 55 8.64 -108.94 -17.04
CA ILE A 55 7.57 -108.95 -18.05
C ILE A 55 7.56 -107.63 -18.85
N ILE A 56 7.58 -106.48 -18.18
CA ILE A 56 7.58 -105.17 -18.86
C ILE A 56 8.83 -105.00 -19.73
N ARG A 57 10.00 -105.46 -19.26
CA ARG A 57 11.24 -105.45 -20.05
C ARG A 57 11.19 -106.38 -21.26
N SER A 58 10.61 -107.59 -21.11
CA SER A 58 10.38 -108.52 -22.22
C SER A 58 9.37 -107.96 -23.23
N GLN A 59 8.26 -107.37 -22.78
CA GLN A 59 7.28 -106.71 -23.64
C GLN A 59 7.89 -105.57 -24.47
N ILE A 60 8.74 -104.74 -23.86
CA ILE A 60 9.49 -103.69 -24.56
C ILE A 60 10.45 -104.29 -25.60
N ALA A 61 11.12 -105.40 -25.27
CA ALA A 61 12.10 -106.04 -26.15
C ALA A 61 11.45 -106.78 -27.33
N GLU A 62 10.32 -107.45 -27.10
CA GLU A 62 9.58 -108.23 -28.09
C GLU A 62 8.72 -107.35 -28.99
N ASN A 63 8.14 -106.27 -28.45
CA ASN A 63 7.33 -105.34 -29.21
C ASN A 63 7.71 -103.88 -28.93
N SER A 64 8.67 -103.39 -29.71
CA SER A 64 9.11 -101.99 -29.64
C SER A 64 8.02 -100.94 -29.91
N GLN A 65 6.84 -101.32 -30.42
CA GLN A 65 5.72 -100.41 -30.66
C GLN A 65 4.76 -100.28 -29.47
N HIS A 66 4.90 -101.13 -28.45
CA HIS A 66 3.98 -101.14 -27.30
C HIS A 66 4.19 -99.95 -26.35
N TYR A 67 5.43 -99.45 -26.24
CA TYR A 67 5.78 -98.23 -25.51
C TYR A 67 6.33 -97.19 -26.47
N ARG A 68 5.65 -96.04 -26.57
CA ARG A 68 6.03 -94.96 -27.51
C ARG A 68 6.08 -93.62 -26.80
N CYS A 69 7.01 -92.76 -27.20
CA CYS A 69 7.05 -91.37 -26.76
C CYS A 69 5.77 -90.65 -27.21
N ALA A 70 5.06 -89.96 -26.31
CA ALA A 70 3.84 -89.22 -26.67
C ALA A 70 4.10 -88.10 -27.70
N GLN A 71 5.31 -87.52 -27.65
CA GLN A 71 5.73 -86.42 -28.51
C GLN A 71 6.04 -86.87 -29.94
N CYS A 72 7.01 -87.76 -30.13
CA CYS A 72 7.48 -88.15 -31.48
C CYS A 72 6.87 -89.45 -31.99
N ARG A 73 6.08 -90.15 -31.15
CA ARG A 73 5.51 -91.49 -31.42
C ARG A 73 6.56 -92.56 -31.74
N GLY A 74 7.84 -92.28 -31.52
CA GLY A 74 8.94 -93.24 -31.66
C GLY A 74 8.95 -94.26 -30.52
N ALA A 75 9.39 -95.47 -30.84
CA ALA A 75 9.59 -96.54 -29.87
C ALA A 75 10.54 -96.12 -28.74
N VAL A 76 10.18 -96.43 -27.50
CA VAL A 76 11.03 -96.23 -26.32
C VAL A 76 11.37 -97.56 -25.66
N TYR A 77 12.50 -97.61 -24.98
CA TYR A 77 12.89 -98.75 -24.14
C TYR A 77 13.33 -98.29 -22.76
N LEU A 78 13.18 -99.17 -21.77
CA LEU A 78 13.62 -98.93 -20.42
C LEU A 78 15.14 -99.20 -20.31
N ALA A 79 15.91 -98.20 -19.91
CA ALA A 79 17.35 -98.28 -19.70
C ALA A 79 17.70 -98.18 -18.20
N GLY A 80 18.81 -98.81 -17.81
CA GLY A 80 19.31 -98.80 -16.42
C GLY A 80 19.16 -100.13 -15.66
N GLY A 81 20.12 -100.38 -14.74
CA GLY A 81 20.25 -101.55 -13.84
C GLY A 81 21.24 -102.61 -14.38
N GLN A 82 22.26 -103.11 -13.68
CA GLN A 82 22.43 -103.40 -12.23
C GLN A 82 23.52 -102.56 -11.51
N GLY A 83 23.25 -102.15 -10.27
CA GLY A 83 24.20 -101.52 -9.33
C GLY A 83 23.55 -100.48 -8.42
N ARG A 84 24.10 -100.25 -7.20
CA ARG A 84 23.56 -99.38 -6.11
C ARG A 84 23.30 -97.90 -6.48
N ARG A 85 23.52 -97.46 -7.72
CA ARG A 85 23.41 -96.05 -8.17
C ARG A 85 22.80 -95.83 -9.57
N GLN A 86 22.22 -96.84 -10.23
CA GLN A 86 21.58 -96.63 -11.54
C GLN A 86 20.04 -96.65 -11.42
N CYS A 87 19.40 -95.50 -11.62
CA CYS A 87 17.94 -95.38 -11.69
C CYS A 87 17.41 -95.87 -13.06
N LEU A 88 16.28 -96.56 -13.05
CA LEU A 88 15.49 -96.84 -14.25
C LEU A 88 15.04 -95.53 -14.90
N HIS A 89 15.20 -95.43 -16.22
CA HIS A 89 14.73 -94.31 -17.04
C HIS A 89 14.37 -94.80 -18.44
N PHE A 90 13.53 -94.07 -19.17
CA PHE A 90 13.22 -94.40 -20.55
C PHE A 90 14.27 -93.82 -21.51
N ARG A 91 14.43 -94.43 -22.70
CA ARG A 91 15.26 -93.93 -23.81
C ARG A 91 14.59 -94.20 -25.14
N HIS A 92 14.80 -93.32 -26.11
CA HIS A 92 14.36 -93.56 -27.49
C HIS A 92 15.15 -94.70 -28.12
N ASN A 93 14.47 -95.66 -28.76
CA ASN A 93 15.12 -96.74 -29.50
C ASN A 93 15.61 -96.26 -30.87
N THR A 94 16.82 -95.73 -30.95
CA THR A 94 17.41 -95.21 -32.20
C THR A 94 18.12 -96.27 -33.04
N LYS A 95 17.92 -97.57 -32.77
CA LYS A 95 18.61 -98.65 -33.50
C LYS A 95 18.14 -98.78 -34.94
N SER A 96 16.87 -98.49 -35.24
CA SER A 96 16.35 -98.50 -36.62
C SER A 96 16.46 -97.10 -37.24
N PRO A 97 16.73 -96.98 -38.56
CA PRO A 97 16.78 -95.69 -39.26
C PRO A 97 15.48 -94.89 -39.12
N GLU A 98 14.33 -95.56 -39.15
CA GLU A 98 13.01 -94.94 -39.00
C GLU A 98 12.80 -94.34 -37.60
N ASN A 99 13.15 -95.08 -36.55
CA ASN A 99 13.04 -94.55 -35.19
C ASN A 99 14.07 -93.46 -34.92
N LYS A 100 15.26 -93.55 -35.54
CA LYS A 100 16.27 -92.50 -35.49
C LYS A 100 15.74 -91.20 -36.10
N GLN A 101 15.12 -91.25 -37.27
CA GLN A 101 14.50 -90.09 -37.91
C GLN A 101 13.35 -89.48 -37.08
N LYS A 102 12.49 -90.33 -36.49
CA LYS A 102 11.42 -89.87 -35.57
C LYS A 102 11.99 -89.22 -34.31
N ALA A 103 13.10 -89.74 -33.78
CA ALA A 103 13.73 -89.24 -32.57
C ALA A 103 14.59 -87.98 -32.80
N GLU A 104 15.12 -87.77 -34.00
CA GLU A 104 15.99 -86.63 -34.34
C GLU A 104 15.34 -85.26 -34.08
N GLY A 105 14.02 -85.14 -34.28
CA GLY A 105 13.22 -83.95 -33.98
C GLY A 105 12.54 -83.95 -32.60
N CYS A 106 12.78 -84.96 -31.77
CA CYS A 106 12.13 -85.08 -30.47
C CYS A 106 12.88 -84.30 -29.39
N PHE A 107 12.17 -83.40 -28.69
CA PHE A 107 12.72 -82.62 -27.58
C PHE A 107 13.30 -83.49 -26.46
N PHE A 108 12.73 -84.68 -26.23
CA PHE A 108 13.19 -85.65 -25.23
C PHE A 108 14.38 -86.50 -25.68
N CYS A 109 14.82 -86.40 -26.95
CA CYS A 109 15.97 -87.12 -27.48
C CYS A 109 17.16 -86.20 -27.77
N ASN A 110 16.92 -85.03 -28.38
CA ASN A 110 17.94 -84.06 -28.77
C ASN A 110 17.47 -82.63 -28.43
N PRO A 111 17.44 -82.23 -27.15
CA PRO A 111 16.98 -80.89 -26.81
C PRO A 111 18.04 -79.86 -27.25
N ASN A 112 17.65 -78.84 -28.02
CA ASN A 112 18.56 -77.74 -28.31
C ASN A 112 18.75 -76.84 -27.06
N ARG A 113 19.81 -76.02 -27.01
CA ARG A 113 20.21 -75.27 -25.80
C ARG A 113 19.16 -74.25 -25.32
N GLU A 114 18.38 -73.67 -26.24
CA GLU A 114 17.30 -72.73 -25.91
C GLU A 114 16.02 -73.46 -25.47
N GLN A 115 15.66 -74.55 -26.13
CA GLN A 115 14.56 -75.44 -25.72
C GLN A 115 14.84 -76.05 -24.36
N CYS A 116 16.07 -76.49 -24.08
CA CYS A 116 16.51 -76.89 -22.74
C CYS A 116 16.29 -75.77 -21.71
N ARG A 117 16.62 -74.51 -22.03
CA ARG A 117 16.44 -73.39 -21.10
C ARG A 117 14.99 -72.99 -20.90
N LEU A 118 14.19 -73.01 -21.97
CA LEU A 118 12.76 -72.70 -21.95
C LEU A 118 11.98 -73.80 -21.23
N TYR A 119 12.27 -75.06 -21.56
CA TYR A 119 11.75 -76.26 -20.89
C TYR A 119 12.12 -76.26 -19.40
N ASN A 120 13.39 -76.05 -19.05
CA ASN A 120 13.81 -75.96 -17.63
C ASN A 120 13.25 -74.74 -16.88
N ARG A 121 12.86 -73.65 -17.56
CA ARG A 121 12.21 -72.49 -16.90
C ARG A 121 10.70 -72.68 -16.73
N ILE A 122 10.03 -73.25 -17.72
CA ILE A 122 8.58 -73.47 -17.70
C ILE A 122 8.23 -74.72 -16.87
N PHE A 123 8.96 -75.82 -17.01
CA PHE A 123 8.61 -77.09 -16.36
C PHE A 123 9.07 -77.25 -14.91
N ARG A 124 10.06 -76.48 -14.42
CA ARG A 124 10.60 -76.65 -13.05
C ARG A 124 9.63 -76.27 -11.93
N ALA A 125 8.51 -75.62 -12.23
CA ALA A 125 7.49 -75.30 -11.23
C ALA A 125 6.07 -75.41 -11.79
N GLU A 126 5.77 -74.81 -12.96
CA GLU A 126 4.45 -74.94 -13.60
C GLU A 126 4.21 -76.38 -14.05
N GLY A 127 5.16 -76.96 -14.78
CA GLY A 127 5.03 -78.33 -15.32
C GLY A 127 4.72 -79.38 -14.26
N GLU A 128 5.48 -79.42 -13.15
CA GLU A 128 5.26 -80.44 -12.12
C GLU A 128 3.89 -80.29 -11.42
N TRP A 129 3.56 -79.10 -10.95
CA TRP A 129 2.26 -78.86 -10.30
C TRP A 129 1.09 -79.09 -11.27
N HIS A 130 1.20 -78.61 -12.51
CA HIS A 130 0.19 -78.76 -13.55
C HIS A 130 -0.01 -80.23 -13.91
N MET A 131 1.06 -80.99 -14.17
CA MET A 131 0.96 -82.40 -14.53
C MET A 131 0.43 -83.24 -13.38
N GLN A 132 0.92 -83.03 -12.15
CA GLN A 132 0.47 -83.77 -10.96
C GLN A 132 -1.02 -83.52 -10.68
N ASN A 133 -1.44 -82.26 -10.68
CA ASN A 133 -2.82 -81.91 -10.35
C ASN A 133 -3.78 -82.17 -11.51
N LYS A 134 -3.35 -82.08 -12.77
CA LYS A 134 -4.18 -82.47 -13.93
C LYS A 134 -4.60 -83.93 -13.83
N GLU A 135 -3.66 -84.83 -13.58
CA GLU A 135 -3.96 -86.25 -13.40
C GLU A 135 -4.76 -86.51 -12.11
N ARG A 136 -4.45 -85.82 -11.01
CA ARG A 136 -5.15 -86.00 -9.73
C ARG A 136 -6.61 -85.58 -9.82
N VAL A 137 -6.88 -84.37 -10.33
CA VAL A 137 -8.23 -83.85 -10.55
C VAL A 137 -9.01 -84.75 -11.51
N ALA A 138 -8.40 -85.21 -12.60
CA ALA A 138 -9.05 -86.15 -13.50
C ALA A 138 -9.44 -87.47 -12.82
N ASN A 139 -8.64 -87.97 -11.87
CA ASN A 139 -8.99 -89.17 -11.11
C ASN A 139 -10.11 -88.91 -10.11
N ILE A 140 -10.09 -87.77 -9.39
CA ILE A 140 -11.18 -87.36 -8.49
C ILE A 140 -12.50 -87.30 -9.28
N LEU A 141 -12.49 -86.62 -10.43
CA LEU A 141 -13.66 -86.51 -11.30
C LEU A 141 -14.15 -87.87 -11.83
N ALA A 142 -13.25 -88.79 -12.16
CA ALA A 142 -13.64 -90.12 -12.63
C ALA A 142 -14.24 -91.02 -11.53
N LEU A 143 -13.96 -90.71 -10.26
CA LEU A 143 -14.50 -91.40 -9.10
C LEU A 143 -15.81 -90.76 -8.58
N ASP A 144 -16.09 -89.51 -8.95
CA ASP A 144 -17.30 -88.79 -8.52
C ASP A 144 -18.57 -89.46 -9.09
N PRO A 145 -19.53 -89.88 -8.24
CA PRO A 145 -20.74 -90.56 -8.69
C PRO A 145 -21.67 -89.69 -9.54
N ARG A 146 -21.53 -88.35 -9.55
CA ARG A 146 -22.29 -87.44 -10.41
C ARG A 146 -21.64 -87.19 -11.76
N ILE A 147 -20.40 -87.62 -11.96
CA ILE A 147 -19.72 -87.52 -13.24
C ILE A 147 -19.90 -88.83 -14.03
N GLU A 148 -19.96 -88.73 -15.35
CA GLU A 148 -19.88 -89.90 -16.22
C GLU A 148 -18.40 -90.33 -16.36
N PRO A 149 -17.98 -91.49 -15.82
CA PRO A 149 -16.55 -91.82 -15.75
C PRO A 149 -15.86 -91.88 -17.12
N ASP A 150 -16.55 -92.41 -18.13
CA ASP A 150 -16.04 -92.53 -19.50
C ASP A 150 -15.96 -91.18 -20.24
N SER A 151 -16.56 -90.13 -19.68
CA SER A 151 -16.51 -88.78 -20.26
C SER A 151 -15.23 -88.02 -19.91
N VAL A 152 -14.54 -88.43 -18.83
CA VAL A 152 -13.37 -87.72 -18.30
C VAL A 152 -12.19 -87.88 -19.25
N ALA A 153 -11.75 -86.78 -19.85
CA ALA A 153 -10.66 -86.78 -20.81
C ALA A 153 -9.69 -85.63 -20.53
N THR A 154 -8.40 -85.94 -20.49
CA THR A 154 -7.33 -84.94 -20.47
C THR A 154 -6.96 -84.55 -21.90
N GLU A 155 -6.75 -83.26 -22.14
CA GLU A 155 -6.24 -82.76 -23.43
C GLU A 155 -7.10 -83.14 -24.65
N ARG A 156 -8.43 -83.18 -24.48
CA ARG A 156 -9.39 -83.47 -25.57
C ARG A 156 -9.59 -82.26 -26.47
N TYR A 157 -9.47 -82.40 -27.79
CA TYR A 157 -9.86 -81.30 -28.69
C TYR A 157 -11.38 -81.06 -28.68
N ILE A 158 -11.77 -79.82 -28.45
CA ILE A 158 -13.12 -79.29 -28.59
C ILE A 158 -13.13 -78.36 -29.82
N PHE A 159 -14.07 -78.59 -30.73
CA PHE A 159 -14.19 -77.87 -31.99
C PHE A 159 -15.32 -76.86 -31.92
N SER A 160 -15.15 -75.72 -32.60
CA SER A 160 -16.24 -74.78 -32.83
C SER A 160 -17.39 -75.44 -33.59
N THR A 161 -18.62 -75.02 -33.31
CA THR A 161 -19.81 -75.37 -34.09
C THR A 161 -19.87 -74.65 -35.45
N GLU A 162 -19.02 -73.63 -35.65
CA GLU A 162 -18.90 -72.91 -36.93
C GLU A 162 -17.99 -73.67 -37.90
N HIS A 163 -18.59 -74.42 -38.83
CA HIS A 163 -17.88 -75.26 -39.80
C HIS A 163 -16.94 -74.52 -40.77
N THR A 164 -17.00 -73.19 -40.81
CA THR A 164 -16.19 -72.34 -41.70
C THR A 164 -14.86 -71.89 -41.07
N LEU A 165 -14.70 -72.03 -39.76
CA LEU A 165 -13.50 -71.63 -39.02
C LEU A 165 -12.94 -72.85 -38.28
N ASN A 166 -11.73 -73.30 -38.62
CA ASN A 166 -11.05 -74.40 -37.92
C ASN A 166 -10.51 -73.95 -36.54
N ILE A 167 -11.38 -73.37 -35.72
CA ILE A 167 -11.09 -72.94 -34.36
C ILE A 167 -11.35 -74.12 -33.44
N ARG A 168 -10.30 -74.54 -32.74
CA ARG A 168 -10.34 -75.60 -31.73
C ARG A 168 -9.61 -75.16 -30.47
N ARG A 169 -10.01 -75.72 -29.33
CA ARG A 169 -9.33 -75.57 -28.04
C ARG A 169 -9.14 -76.96 -27.41
N GLN A 170 -8.19 -77.05 -26.51
CA GLN A 170 -7.79 -78.27 -25.84
C GLN A 170 -7.66 -77.95 -24.36
N PRO A 171 -8.71 -78.13 -23.54
CA PRO A 171 -8.64 -77.92 -22.11
C PRO A 171 -7.75 -78.98 -21.46
N ASP A 172 -7.24 -78.67 -20.27
CA ASP A 172 -6.45 -79.63 -19.50
C ASP A 172 -7.29 -80.85 -19.11
N ILE A 173 -8.54 -80.60 -18.70
CA ILE A 173 -9.50 -81.64 -18.33
C ILE A 173 -10.88 -81.27 -18.87
N TYR A 174 -11.56 -82.27 -19.43
CA TYR A 174 -12.97 -82.22 -19.81
C TYR A 174 -13.72 -83.35 -19.10
N CYS A 175 -14.95 -83.09 -18.66
CA CYS A 175 -15.90 -84.13 -18.24
C CYS A 175 -17.35 -83.70 -18.50
N ARG A 176 -18.26 -84.66 -18.42
CA ARG A 176 -19.72 -84.45 -18.44
C ARG A 176 -20.32 -84.97 -17.15
N ASP A 177 -21.15 -84.16 -16.51
CA ASP A 177 -21.94 -84.62 -15.37
C ASP A 177 -23.22 -85.34 -15.83
N ARG A 178 -23.87 -86.04 -14.90
CA ARG A 178 -25.10 -86.80 -15.18
C ARG A 178 -26.31 -85.92 -15.45
N ASP A 179 -26.24 -84.63 -15.14
CA ASP A 179 -27.26 -83.64 -15.48
C ASP A 179 -27.07 -83.09 -16.91
N GLY A 180 -26.01 -83.53 -17.60
CA GLY A 180 -25.72 -83.19 -18.98
C GLY A 180 -24.87 -81.94 -19.16
N ASN A 181 -24.38 -81.32 -18.07
CA ASN A 181 -23.51 -80.17 -18.17
C ASN A 181 -22.09 -80.59 -18.57
N HIS A 182 -21.48 -79.75 -19.41
CA HIS A 182 -20.12 -79.95 -19.90
C HIS A 182 -19.15 -79.08 -19.10
N TRP A 183 -18.16 -79.71 -18.48
CA TRP A 183 -17.16 -79.04 -17.65
C TRP A 183 -15.80 -79.04 -18.33
N VAL A 184 -15.11 -77.90 -18.27
CA VAL A 184 -13.72 -77.77 -18.69
C VAL A 184 -12.91 -77.10 -17.60
N PHE A 185 -11.77 -77.70 -17.29
CA PHE A 185 -10.83 -77.19 -16.30
C PHE A 185 -9.54 -76.79 -17.01
N GLU A 186 -9.06 -75.60 -16.67
CA GLU A 186 -7.77 -75.07 -17.12
C GLU A 186 -6.94 -74.78 -15.87
N LEU A 187 -5.83 -75.48 -15.71
CA LEU A 187 -4.93 -75.31 -14.60
C LEU A 187 -3.99 -74.13 -14.92
N THR A 188 -3.76 -73.25 -13.96
CA THR A 188 -2.95 -72.05 -14.16
C THR A 188 -2.12 -71.75 -12.92
N ARG A 189 -0.80 -71.81 -13.07
CA ARG A 189 0.17 -71.40 -12.03
C ARG A 189 0.91 -70.12 -12.41
N TRP A 190 1.15 -69.90 -13.70
CA TRP A 190 1.99 -68.82 -14.22
C TRP A 190 1.24 -67.87 -15.16
N TRP A 191 2.00 -67.09 -15.94
CA TRP A 191 1.47 -66.02 -16.75
C TRP A 191 0.66 -66.55 -17.93
N LEU A 192 -0.59 -66.12 -18.03
CA LEU A 192 -1.44 -66.37 -19.17
C LEU A 192 -1.54 -65.09 -20.01
N HIS A 193 -1.30 -65.21 -21.33
CA HIS A 193 -1.50 -64.07 -22.22
C HIS A 193 -2.97 -63.61 -22.17
N PRO A 194 -3.26 -62.31 -21.94
CA PRO A 194 -4.63 -61.83 -21.76
C PRO A 194 -5.58 -62.19 -22.90
N GLU A 195 -5.12 -62.05 -24.14
CA GLU A 195 -5.91 -62.44 -25.33
C GLU A 195 -6.27 -63.93 -25.31
N THR A 196 -5.33 -64.81 -24.93
CA THR A 196 -5.58 -66.25 -24.84
C THR A 196 -6.65 -66.57 -23.78
N ALA A 197 -6.60 -65.91 -22.63
CA ALA A 197 -7.60 -66.07 -21.57
C ALA A 197 -9.01 -65.70 -22.07
N VAL A 198 -9.12 -64.50 -22.67
CA VAL A 198 -10.38 -63.96 -23.19
C VAL A 198 -10.92 -64.82 -24.34
N GLU A 199 -10.07 -65.25 -25.27
CA GLU A 199 -10.47 -66.12 -26.37
C GLU A 199 -10.97 -67.49 -25.89
N ARG A 200 -10.30 -68.10 -24.91
CA ARG A 200 -10.72 -69.39 -24.33
C ARG A 200 -12.06 -69.26 -23.62
N GLN A 201 -12.24 -68.24 -22.80
CA GLN A 201 -13.51 -68.00 -22.13
C GLN A 201 -14.65 -67.76 -23.13
N LYS A 202 -14.44 -66.90 -24.14
CA LYS A 202 -15.42 -66.67 -25.20
C LYS A 202 -15.77 -67.94 -25.95
N PHE A 203 -14.76 -68.76 -26.27
CA PHE A 203 -14.95 -70.03 -26.97
C PHE A 203 -15.81 -71.00 -26.16
N TYR A 204 -15.46 -71.27 -24.89
CA TYR A 204 -16.20 -72.22 -24.06
C TYR A 204 -17.61 -71.70 -23.70
N ARG A 205 -17.75 -70.41 -23.39
CA ARG A 205 -19.07 -69.79 -23.12
C ARG A 205 -20.01 -69.89 -24.31
N LYS A 206 -19.51 -69.61 -25.53
CA LYS A 206 -20.31 -69.71 -26.76
C LYS A 206 -20.82 -71.14 -27.01
N LEU A 207 -20.06 -72.15 -26.57
CA LEU A 207 -20.43 -73.55 -26.70
C LEU A 207 -21.26 -74.08 -25.51
N GLY A 208 -21.50 -73.27 -24.47
CA GLY A 208 -22.24 -73.68 -23.26
C GLY A 208 -21.43 -74.59 -22.32
N TYR A 209 -20.10 -74.47 -22.32
CA TYR A 209 -19.22 -75.24 -21.44
C TYR A 209 -18.91 -74.43 -20.16
N ASN A 210 -19.01 -75.10 -19.01
CA ASN A 210 -18.67 -74.58 -17.69
C ASN A 210 -17.16 -74.58 -17.51
N LEU A 211 -16.53 -73.43 -17.78
CA LEU A 211 -15.09 -73.26 -17.63
C LEU A 211 -14.70 -72.84 -16.21
N VAL A 212 -13.84 -73.64 -15.58
CA VAL A 212 -13.25 -73.37 -14.26
C VAL A 212 -11.74 -73.23 -14.42
N TRP A 213 -11.23 -72.05 -14.09
CA TRP A 213 -9.79 -71.80 -14.00
C TRP A 213 -9.30 -72.22 -12.61
N LEU A 214 -8.43 -73.22 -12.55
CA LEU A 214 -7.88 -73.78 -11.32
C LEU A 214 -6.49 -73.21 -11.05
N PHE A 215 -6.41 -72.33 -10.06
CA PHE A 215 -5.16 -71.69 -9.65
C PHE A 215 -4.34 -72.57 -8.72
N SER A 216 -3.01 -72.46 -8.85
CA SER A 216 -2.13 -72.92 -7.77
C SER A 216 -2.25 -72.01 -6.55
N PRO A 217 -2.03 -72.52 -5.33
CA PRO A 217 -2.13 -71.73 -4.10
C PRO A 217 -1.25 -70.48 -4.07
N GLU A 218 -0.12 -70.53 -4.76
CA GLU A 218 0.84 -69.44 -4.82
C GLU A 218 0.54 -68.44 -5.94
N CYS A 219 -0.37 -68.77 -6.87
CA CYS A 219 -0.62 -67.96 -8.07
C CYS A 219 -1.09 -66.54 -7.73
N ARG A 220 -1.88 -66.40 -6.66
CA ARG A 220 -2.33 -65.09 -6.18
C ARG A 220 -1.18 -64.19 -5.73
N GLU A 221 -0.10 -64.73 -5.18
CA GLU A 221 1.05 -63.96 -4.69
C GLU A 221 2.13 -63.82 -5.76
N GLU A 222 2.47 -64.92 -6.42
CA GLU A 222 3.55 -65.00 -7.42
C GLU A 222 3.12 -64.47 -8.79
N ASN A 223 1.82 -64.47 -9.11
CA ASN A 223 1.29 -64.04 -10.41
C ASN A 223 -0.04 -63.27 -10.32
N ARG A 224 0.00 -62.18 -9.54
CA ARG A 224 -1.14 -61.27 -9.33
C ARG A 224 -1.84 -60.84 -10.61
N SER A 225 -1.10 -60.61 -11.69
CA SER A 225 -1.68 -60.12 -12.95
C SER A 225 -2.60 -61.13 -13.61
N THR A 226 -2.20 -62.41 -13.66
CA THR A 226 -3.04 -63.48 -14.23
C THR A 226 -4.22 -63.78 -13.34
N PHE A 227 -3.99 -63.82 -12.03
CA PHE A 227 -5.04 -63.97 -11.03
C PHE A 227 -6.11 -62.87 -11.18
N HIS A 228 -5.72 -61.59 -11.21
CA HIS A 228 -6.66 -60.48 -11.38
C HIS A 228 -7.31 -60.41 -12.76
N LEU A 229 -6.61 -60.81 -13.83
CA LEU A 229 -7.17 -60.86 -15.18
C LEU A 229 -8.36 -61.81 -15.24
N LEU A 230 -8.19 -63.01 -14.69
CA LEU A 230 -9.21 -64.05 -14.70
C LEU A 230 -10.31 -63.78 -13.66
N LEU A 231 -9.95 -63.18 -12.52
CA LEU A 231 -10.91 -62.77 -11.50
C LEU A 231 -11.80 -61.61 -11.98
N TYR A 232 -11.23 -60.57 -12.59
CA TYR A 232 -11.92 -59.32 -12.97
C TYR A 232 -12.07 -59.12 -14.49
N GLY A 233 -10.95 -59.12 -15.22
CA GLY A 233 -10.86 -58.59 -16.59
C GLY A 233 -11.61 -59.39 -17.65
N ALA A 234 -11.91 -60.65 -17.36
CA ALA A 234 -12.77 -61.53 -18.15
C ALA A 234 -14.26 -61.19 -18.09
N ASN A 235 -14.70 -60.70 -16.93
CA ASN A 235 -16.10 -60.66 -16.53
C ASN A 235 -16.64 -59.23 -16.47
N TYR A 236 -15.78 -58.21 -16.53
CA TYR A 236 -16.17 -56.83 -16.31
C TYR A 236 -15.43 -55.85 -17.23
N HIS A 237 -16.16 -54.85 -17.74
CA HIS A 237 -15.61 -53.66 -18.38
C HIS A 237 -16.43 -52.42 -17.97
N ASP A 238 -15.81 -51.25 -17.96
CA ASP A 238 -16.41 -50.03 -17.40
C ASP A 238 -17.65 -49.54 -18.13
N GLU A 239 -17.85 -49.96 -19.38
CA GLU A 239 -19.01 -49.61 -20.21
C GLU A 239 -20.22 -50.55 -19.99
N MET A 240 -20.11 -51.60 -19.16
CA MET A 240 -21.25 -52.47 -18.88
C MET A 240 -22.37 -51.70 -18.19
N THR A 241 -23.57 -51.80 -18.76
CA THR A 241 -24.78 -51.27 -18.13
C THR A 241 -25.11 -52.06 -16.88
N LEU A 242 -25.94 -51.46 -16.02
CA LEU A 242 -26.44 -52.10 -14.81
C LEU A 242 -27.13 -53.43 -15.11
N GLU A 243 -27.96 -53.44 -16.15
CA GLU A 243 -28.67 -54.62 -16.63
C GLU A 243 -27.70 -55.68 -17.16
N SER A 244 -26.62 -55.31 -17.84
CA SER A 244 -25.58 -56.25 -18.29
C SER A 244 -24.80 -56.86 -17.13
N ILE A 245 -24.45 -56.09 -16.08
CA ILE A 245 -23.77 -56.62 -14.89
C ILE A 245 -24.66 -57.66 -14.17
N THR A 246 -25.96 -57.40 -14.08
CA THR A 246 -26.90 -58.29 -13.39
C THR A 246 -27.34 -59.49 -14.24
N CYS A 247 -27.60 -59.31 -15.54
CA CYS A 247 -28.11 -60.35 -16.44
C CYS A 247 -27.00 -61.22 -17.05
N GLU A 248 -25.83 -60.65 -17.34
CA GLU A 248 -24.66 -61.42 -17.82
C GLU A 248 -23.79 -61.89 -16.65
N GLY A 249 -24.08 -61.41 -15.44
CA GLY A 249 -23.59 -61.92 -14.17
C GLY A 249 -22.08 -61.86 -14.02
N ALA A 250 -21.50 -60.67 -14.13
CA ALA A 250 -20.08 -60.43 -13.88
C ALA A 250 -19.73 -60.76 -12.42
N GLN A 251 -19.35 -62.01 -12.14
CA GLN A 251 -18.91 -62.40 -10.81
C GLN A 251 -17.40 -62.51 -10.75
N PHE A 252 -16.90 -62.07 -9.62
CA PHE A 252 -15.47 -62.05 -9.33
C PHE A 252 -15.17 -63.25 -8.44
N ASN A 253 -15.07 -64.43 -9.05
CA ASN A 253 -14.68 -65.66 -8.36
C ASN A 253 -13.43 -66.25 -9.04
N ALA A 254 -12.42 -66.57 -8.24
CA ALA A 254 -11.27 -67.35 -8.65
C ALA A 254 -11.28 -68.68 -7.89
N PHE A 255 -10.89 -69.78 -8.54
CA PHE A 255 -10.92 -71.10 -7.93
C PHE A 255 -9.51 -71.61 -7.71
N GLU A 256 -9.14 -71.87 -6.47
CA GLU A 256 -7.81 -72.32 -6.10
C GLU A 256 -7.84 -73.79 -5.65
N LEU A 257 -6.84 -74.56 -6.07
CA LEU A 257 -6.60 -75.92 -5.59
C LEU A 257 -5.63 -75.90 -4.41
N SER A 258 -6.13 -75.49 -3.24
CA SER A 258 -5.35 -75.58 -1.99
C SER A 258 -5.15 -77.03 -1.55
N GLU A 259 -4.18 -77.23 -0.67
CA GLU A 259 -3.96 -78.54 -0.03
C GLU A 259 -5.23 -79.00 0.70
N SER A 260 -5.90 -78.10 1.42
CA SER A 260 -7.16 -78.42 2.12
C SER A 260 -8.29 -78.80 1.17
N ALA A 261 -8.36 -78.18 -0.01
CA ALA A 261 -9.35 -78.50 -1.02
C ALA A 261 -9.08 -79.88 -1.64
N LEU A 262 -7.81 -80.20 -1.92
CA LEU A 262 -7.40 -81.49 -2.46
C LEU A 262 -7.58 -82.64 -1.45
N GLU A 263 -7.23 -82.43 -0.18
CA GLU A 263 -7.46 -83.41 0.90
C GLU A 263 -8.94 -83.73 1.06
N LYS A 264 -9.79 -82.70 1.10
CA LYS A 264 -11.23 -82.89 1.15
C LYS A 264 -11.73 -83.62 -0.09
N SER A 265 -11.21 -83.27 -1.26
CA SER A 265 -11.61 -83.89 -2.52
C SER A 265 -11.31 -85.38 -2.58
N ASP A 266 -10.12 -85.78 -2.14
CA ASP A 266 -9.72 -87.19 -2.08
C ASP A 266 -10.56 -87.96 -1.04
N SER A 267 -10.92 -87.33 0.07
CA SER A 267 -11.70 -87.98 1.14
C SER A 267 -13.16 -88.22 0.79
N GLU A 268 -13.79 -87.27 0.08
CA GLU A 268 -15.21 -87.31 -0.28
C GLU A 268 -15.45 -87.91 -1.68
N GLY A 269 -14.40 -88.04 -2.49
CA GLY A 269 -14.52 -88.51 -3.88
C GLY A 269 -15.23 -87.50 -4.80
N GLU A 270 -15.14 -86.22 -4.49
CA GLU A 270 -15.79 -85.10 -5.17
C GLU A 270 -14.80 -83.94 -5.29
N LEU A 271 -14.84 -83.14 -6.36
CA LEU A 271 -13.94 -82.00 -6.48
C LEU A 271 -14.39 -80.82 -5.61
N TYR A 272 -13.59 -80.49 -4.59
CA TYR A 272 -13.69 -79.27 -3.78
C TYR A 272 -12.65 -78.23 -4.19
N LEU A 273 -13.02 -76.96 -4.12
CA LEU A 273 -12.25 -75.80 -4.56
C LEU A 273 -12.33 -74.66 -3.54
N ASP A 274 -11.24 -73.92 -3.36
CA ASP A 274 -11.31 -72.64 -2.65
C ASP A 274 -11.79 -71.54 -3.58
N VAL A 275 -12.99 -71.02 -3.30
CA VAL A 275 -13.59 -69.90 -4.02
C VAL A 275 -13.11 -68.61 -3.39
N ILE A 276 -12.21 -67.91 -4.10
CA ILE A 276 -11.67 -66.61 -3.71
C ILE A 276 -12.49 -65.50 -4.37
N TYR A 277 -13.00 -64.57 -3.58
CA TYR A 277 -13.86 -63.49 -4.05
C TYR A 277 -13.57 -62.16 -3.34
N PRO A 278 -13.71 -61.02 -4.04
CA PRO A 278 -13.52 -59.71 -3.47
C PRO A 278 -14.74 -59.22 -2.70
N SER A 279 -14.49 -58.34 -1.72
CA SER A 279 -15.47 -57.51 -1.02
C SER A 279 -15.13 -56.05 -1.24
N PHE A 280 -16.13 -55.27 -1.65
CA PHE A 280 -15.99 -53.87 -2.06
C PHE A 280 -16.53 -52.93 -0.98
N VAL A 281 -15.69 -51.99 -0.52
CA VAL A 281 -16.01 -51.00 0.50
C VAL A 281 -15.56 -49.62 0.02
N VAL A 282 -16.33 -48.56 0.28
CA VAL A 282 -15.94 -47.19 -0.09
C VAL A 282 -15.17 -46.55 1.06
N ASP A 283 -14.06 -45.89 0.76
CA ASP A 283 -13.40 -44.95 1.67
C ASP A 283 -14.01 -43.57 1.51
N ASP A 284 -14.80 -43.16 2.49
CA ASP A 284 -15.53 -41.88 2.49
C ASP A 284 -14.61 -40.66 2.46
N ASN A 285 -13.39 -40.78 3.00
CA ASN A 285 -12.45 -39.65 3.06
C ASN A 285 -11.74 -39.43 1.73
N LEU A 286 -11.42 -40.52 1.03
CA LEU A 286 -10.67 -40.50 -0.22
C LEU A 286 -11.57 -40.51 -1.46
N GLY A 287 -12.85 -40.90 -1.33
CA GLY A 287 -13.74 -41.08 -2.47
C GLY A 287 -13.23 -42.17 -3.41
N THR A 288 -12.72 -43.27 -2.84
CA THR A 288 -12.12 -44.41 -3.56
C THR A 288 -12.74 -45.74 -3.15
N LEU A 289 -12.78 -46.69 -4.08
CA LEU A 289 -13.21 -48.04 -3.83
C LEU A 289 -12.05 -48.89 -3.29
N MET A 290 -12.24 -49.47 -2.11
CA MET A 290 -11.31 -50.39 -1.46
C MET A 290 -11.78 -51.83 -1.66
N THR A 291 -10.82 -52.73 -1.92
CA THR A 291 -11.10 -54.15 -2.15
C THR A 291 -10.34 -55.01 -1.16
N SER A 292 -11.07 -55.89 -0.47
CA SER A 292 -10.51 -56.98 0.36
C SER A 292 -10.91 -58.33 -0.24
N TYR A 293 -10.23 -59.41 0.11
CA TYR A 293 -10.49 -60.73 -0.47
C TYR A 293 -10.83 -61.74 0.62
N HIS A 294 -11.81 -62.58 0.34
CA HIS A 294 -12.25 -63.68 1.18
C HIS A 294 -12.14 -65.00 0.42
N ASN A 295 -12.11 -66.11 1.15
CA ASN A 295 -12.12 -67.46 0.60
C ASN A 295 -13.27 -68.29 1.20
N ARG A 296 -13.79 -69.23 0.42
CA ARG A 296 -14.80 -70.20 0.86
C ARG A 296 -14.57 -71.53 0.16
N LEU A 297 -14.39 -72.60 0.92
CA LEU A 297 -14.29 -73.96 0.36
C LEU A 297 -15.66 -74.45 -0.11
N MET A 298 -15.78 -74.84 -1.38
CA MET A 298 -17.04 -75.26 -2.01
C MET A 298 -16.83 -76.48 -2.91
N SER A 299 -17.86 -77.30 -3.07
CA SER A 299 -17.88 -78.34 -4.11
C SER A 299 -18.05 -77.71 -5.51
N MET A 300 -17.52 -78.35 -6.55
CA MET A 300 -17.83 -77.98 -7.94
C MET A 300 -19.33 -78.02 -8.27
N HIS A 301 -20.09 -78.89 -7.60
CA HIS A 301 -21.54 -79.06 -7.81
C HIS A 301 -22.37 -78.01 -7.06
N ASP A 302 -21.78 -77.32 -6.09
CA ASP A 302 -22.39 -76.17 -5.39
C ASP A 302 -22.19 -74.86 -6.16
N LEU A 303 -21.45 -74.89 -7.28
CA LEU A 303 -21.25 -73.71 -8.11
C LEU A 303 -22.53 -73.37 -8.87
N ILE A 304 -22.83 -72.08 -8.93
CA ILE A 304 -24.01 -71.59 -9.64
C ILE A 304 -23.66 -71.42 -11.12
N LEU A 305 -24.47 -72.03 -11.99
CA LEU A 305 -24.25 -72.09 -13.44
C LEU A 305 -25.14 -71.11 -14.23
N ASP A 306 -26.11 -70.47 -13.57
CA ASP A 306 -27.07 -69.58 -14.22
C ASP A 306 -26.51 -68.16 -14.44
N PRO A 307 -26.71 -67.56 -15.64
CA PRO A 307 -27.27 -68.15 -16.86
C PRO A 307 -26.30 -69.04 -17.64
N CYS A 308 -26.82 -70.00 -18.43
CA CYS A 308 -26.08 -71.05 -19.16
C CYS A 308 -24.94 -70.58 -20.11
N GLN A 309 -24.76 -69.28 -20.35
CA GLN A 309 -23.70 -68.71 -21.19
C GLN A 309 -22.67 -67.89 -20.40
N ARG A 310 -22.57 -68.12 -19.09
CA ARG A 310 -21.64 -67.46 -18.16
C ARG A 310 -20.64 -68.46 -17.56
N LEU A 311 -19.59 -67.95 -16.94
CA LEU A 311 -18.66 -68.74 -16.14
C LEU A 311 -19.29 -69.14 -14.77
N PRO A 312 -19.06 -70.36 -14.28
CA PRO A 312 -19.46 -70.78 -12.93
C PRO A 312 -18.91 -69.85 -11.84
N TYR A 313 -19.64 -69.72 -10.74
CA TYR A 313 -19.27 -68.89 -9.59
C TYR A 313 -19.82 -69.49 -8.29
N GLY A 314 -19.16 -69.23 -7.16
CA GLY A 314 -19.62 -69.68 -5.84
C GLY A 314 -20.28 -68.59 -5.00
N VAL A 315 -19.81 -67.34 -5.13
CA VAL A 315 -20.30 -66.19 -4.35
C VAL A 315 -20.74 -65.06 -5.27
N GLU A 316 -21.93 -64.53 -5.00
CA GLU A 316 -22.47 -63.37 -5.70
C GLU A 316 -21.81 -62.07 -5.20
N THR A 317 -21.04 -61.43 -6.06
CA THR A 317 -20.24 -60.21 -5.81
C THR A 317 -20.70 -59.02 -6.67
N ALA A 318 -21.45 -59.27 -7.74
CA ALA A 318 -21.94 -58.22 -8.65
C ALA A 318 -22.82 -57.18 -7.93
N CYS A 319 -23.76 -57.63 -7.09
CA CYS A 319 -24.65 -56.74 -6.34
C CYS A 319 -23.87 -55.85 -5.34
N GLN A 320 -22.86 -56.40 -4.68
CA GLN A 320 -22.02 -55.64 -3.76
C GLN A 320 -21.20 -54.56 -4.48
N LEU A 321 -20.61 -54.88 -5.64
CA LEU A 321 -19.89 -53.88 -6.45
C LEU A 321 -20.83 -52.74 -6.88
N GLN A 322 -22.05 -53.07 -7.27
CA GLN A 322 -23.06 -52.09 -7.67
C GLN A 322 -23.39 -51.13 -6.52
N GLN A 323 -23.68 -51.66 -5.34
CA GLN A 323 -23.99 -50.85 -4.15
C GLN A 323 -22.82 -49.92 -3.80
N ALA A 324 -21.59 -50.45 -3.83
CA ALA A 324 -20.40 -49.68 -3.55
C ALA A 324 -20.15 -48.57 -4.58
N LYS A 325 -20.43 -48.81 -5.87
CA LYS A 325 -20.32 -47.77 -6.93
C LYS A 325 -21.36 -46.66 -6.78
N ALA A 326 -22.60 -47.01 -6.46
CA ALA A 326 -23.66 -46.03 -6.24
C ALA A 326 -23.28 -45.09 -5.09
N TYR A 327 -22.86 -45.67 -3.96
CA TYR A 327 -22.39 -44.92 -2.80
C TYR A 327 -21.12 -44.09 -3.10
N LEU A 328 -20.18 -44.62 -3.88
CA LEU A 328 -18.98 -43.90 -4.32
C LEU A 328 -19.33 -42.63 -5.11
N ALA A 329 -20.37 -42.68 -5.95
CA ALA A 329 -20.82 -41.51 -6.71
C ALA A 329 -21.40 -40.43 -5.79
N GLU A 330 -22.14 -40.83 -4.75
CA GLU A 330 -22.67 -39.91 -3.73
C GLU A 330 -21.53 -39.23 -2.96
N VAL A 331 -20.59 -40.01 -2.40
CA VAL A 331 -19.41 -39.50 -1.67
C VAL A 331 -18.59 -38.54 -2.53
N ARG A 332 -18.36 -38.87 -3.81
CA ARG A 332 -17.62 -37.99 -4.73
C ARG A 332 -18.33 -36.65 -4.96
N ASN A 333 -19.66 -36.67 -5.11
CA ASN A 333 -20.43 -35.43 -5.23
C ASN A 333 -20.33 -34.59 -3.96
N GLU A 334 -20.39 -35.20 -2.78
CA GLU A 334 -20.22 -34.49 -1.51
C GLU A 334 -18.82 -33.87 -1.35
N LEU A 335 -17.76 -34.63 -1.68
CA LEU A 335 -16.39 -34.13 -1.66
C LEU A 335 -16.18 -32.97 -2.63
N LEU A 336 -16.70 -33.08 -3.86
CA LEU A 336 -16.67 -32.00 -4.85
C LEU A 336 -17.42 -30.76 -4.34
N GLN A 337 -18.59 -30.94 -3.73
CA GLN A 337 -19.36 -29.84 -3.17
C GLN A 337 -18.62 -29.18 -1.98
N ALA A 338 -17.97 -29.97 -1.13
CA ALA A 338 -17.19 -29.48 0.00
C ALA A 338 -15.93 -28.72 -0.46
N GLU A 339 -15.26 -29.19 -1.51
CA GLU A 339 -14.14 -28.50 -2.15
C GLU A 339 -14.59 -27.18 -2.79
N PHE A 340 -15.69 -27.21 -3.55
CA PHE A 340 -16.31 -26.03 -4.14
C PHE A 340 -16.64 -24.98 -3.07
N ASN A 341 -17.29 -25.39 -1.97
CA ASN A 341 -17.63 -24.50 -0.86
C ASN A 341 -16.39 -23.91 -0.17
N ARG A 342 -15.31 -24.68 0.00
CA ARG A 342 -14.03 -24.19 0.53
C ARG A 342 -13.42 -23.15 -0.39
N ARG A 343 -13.37 -23.42 -1.70
CA ARG A 343 -12.85 -22.50 -2.71
C ARG A 343 -13.67 -21.20 -2.76
N TYR A 344 -15.00 -21.31 -2.74
CA TYR A 344 -15.90 -20.16 -2.71
C TYR A 344 -15.66 -19.28 -1.47
N LYS A 345 -15.54 -19.87 -0.28
CA LYS A 345 -15.24 -19.12 0.96
C LYS A 345 -13.88 -18.41 0.88
N SER A 346 -12.85 -19.05 0.32
CA SER A 346 -11.54 -18.42 0.11
C SER A 346 -11.65 -17.24 -0.86
N GLU A 347 -12.31 -17.43 -2.00
CA GLU A 347 -12.49 -16.38 -3.00
C GLU A 347 -13.21 -15.15 -2.42
N VAL A 348 -14.28 -15.35 -1.63
CA VAL A 348 -14.99 -14.24 -0.96
C VAL A 348 -14.09 -13.47 0.00
N LYS A 349 -13.21 -14.17 0.74
CA LYS A 349 -12.25 -13.56 1.66
C LYS A 349 -11.23 -12.70 0.88
N ASP A 350 -10.66 -13.24 -0.20
CA ASP A 350 -9.71 -12.51 -1.04
C ASP A 350 -10.33 -11.30 -1.72
N LEU A 351 -11.56 -11.42 -2.22
CA LEU A 351 -12.33 -10.30 -2.77
C LEU A 351 -12.53 -9.17 -1.77
N THR A 352 -12.81 -9.51 -0.52
CA THR A 352 -13.02 -8.54 0.55
C THR A 352 -11.73 -7.77 0.86
N LEU A 353 -10.60 -8.49 0.89
CA LEU A 353 -9.28 -7.88 1.09
C LEU A 353 -8.88 -6.97 -0.08
N ILE A 354 -9.07 -7.41 -1.32
CA ILE A 354 -8.80 -6.58 -2.51
C ILE A 354 -9.63 -5.30 -2.47
N ARG A 355 -10.93 -5.40 -2.16
CA ARG A 355 -11.81 -4.21 -2.03
C ARG A 355 -11.31 -3.24 -0.97
N ARG A 356 -10.86 -3.75 0.19
CA ARG A 356 -10.30 -2.93 1.26
C ARG A 356 -9.03 -2.21 0.80
N SER A 357 -8.07 -2.92 0.23
CA SER A 357 -6.81 -2.35 -0.25
C SER A 357 -7.03 -1.30 -1.35
N LEU A 358 -7.93 -1.56 -2.31
CA LEU A 358 -8.31 -0.56 -3.32
C LEU A 358 -8.99 0.67 -2.70
N GLY A 359 -9.80 0.47 -1.64
CA GLY A 359 -10.39 1.55 -0.86
C GLY A 359 -9.37 2.41 -0.13
N GLU A 360 -8.35 1.79 0.47
CA GLU A 360 -7.22 2.48 1.12
C GLU A 360 -6.40 3.29 0.10
N ILE A 361 -6.04 2.71 -1.05
CA ILE A 361 -5.35 3.43 -2.14
C ILE A 361 -6.16 4.67 -2.55
N ARG A 362 -7.50 4.54 -2.67
CA ARG A 362 -8.37 5.68 -3.02
C ARG A 362 -8.37 6.76 -1.94
N LYS A 363 -8.30 6.40 -0.65
CA LYS A 363 -8.22 7.35 0.47
C LYS A 363 -6.90 8.09 0.45
N ILE A 364 -5.77 7.38 0.35
CA ILE A 364 -4.43 7.97 0.30
C ILE A 364 -4.36 9.02 -0.82
N ARG A 365 -4.81 8.65 -2.02
CA ARG A 365 -4.85 9.55 -3.18
C ARG A 365 -5.72 10.81 -3.00
N ARG A 366 -6.69 10.81 -2.08
CA ARG A 366 -7.54 11.98 -1.81
C ARG A 366 -6.94 12.94 -0.81
N VAL A 367 -6.15 12.43 0.14
CA VAL A 367 -5.56 13.25 1.22
C VAL A 367 -4.29 13.96 0.73
N GLY A 368 -3.58 13.35 -0.24
CA GLY A 368 -2.32 13.86 -0.78
C GLY A 368 -1.29 12.74 -0.81
N ILE A 369 -0.29 12.82 -1.70
CA ILE A 369 0.78 11.82 -1.80
C ILE A 369 2.06 12.43 -1.21
N ASP A 370 2.66 11.67 -0.30
CA ASP A 370 4.02 11.87 0.21
C ASP A 370 4.84 10.57 -0.01
N GLU A 371 6.11 10.56 0.41
CA GLU A 371 6.98 9.39 0.24
C GLU A 371 6.45 8.13 0.93
N SER A 372 5.90 8.26 2.14
CA SER A 372 5.32 7.13 2.89
C SER A 372 4.11 6.56 2.16
N SER A 373 3.25 7.43 1.65
CA SER A 373 2.04 7.10 0.90
C SER A 373 2.37 6.37 -0.41
N MET A 374 3.46 6.74 -1.10
CA MET A 374 3.89 6.01 -2.31
C MET A 374 4.24 4.54 -2.00
N VAL A 375 4.96 4.30 -0.90
CA VAL A 375 5.34 2.95 -0.46
C VAL A 375 4.08 2.15 -0.13
N GLN A 376 3.18 2.72 0.68
CA GLN A 376 1.92 2.07 1.05
C GLN A 376 1.06 1.73 -0.18
N ILE A 377 0.95 2.62 -1.17
CA ILE A 377 0.21 2.34 -2.41
C ILE A 377 0.83 1.16 -3.17
N ARG A 378 2.16 1.13 -3.31
CA ARG A 378 2.87 0.03 -4.01
C ARG A 378 2.68 -1.31 -3.30
N GLU A 379 2.81 -1.33 -1.97
CA GLU A 379 2.57 -2.52 -1.16
C GLU A 379 1.14 -3.03 -1.33
N ARG A 380 0.13 -2.15 -1.21
CA ARG A 380 -1.28 -2.50 -1.36
C ARG A 380 -1.62 -3.01 -2.77
N LEU A 381 -1.02 -2.43 -3.81
CA LEU A 381 -1.19 -2.92 -5.19
C LEU A 381 -0.53 -4.29 -5.40
N SER A 382 0.65 -4.50 -4.81
CA SER A 382 1.33 -5.81 -4.81
C SER A 382 0.49 -6.89 -4.11
N GLU A 383 -0.05 -6.58 -2.93
CA GLU A 383 -0.97 -7.47 -2.20
C GLU A 383 -2.21 -7.83 -3.02
N CYS A 384 -2.79 -6.87 -3.76
CA CYS A 384 -3.93 -7.13 -4.64
C CYS A 384 -3.55 -8.08 -5.79
N ARG A 385 -2.37 -7.89 -6.40
CA ARG A 385 -1.88 -8.73 -7.50
C ARG A 385 -1.53 -10.15 -7.04
N ALA A 386 -0.96 -10.30 -5.84
CA ALA A 386 -0.63 -11.61 -5.29
C ALA A 386 -1.86 -12.50 -5.05
N ARG A 387 -3.03 -11.91 -4.82
CA ARG A 387 -4.31 -12.62 -4.56
C ARG A 387 -5.12 -12.92 -5.82
N LEU A 388 -4.72 -12.39 -6.96
CA LEU A 388 -5.43 -12.54 -8.23
C LEU A 388 -5.47 -14.00 -8.74
N PRO A 389 -4.38 -14.80 -8.65
CA PRO A 389 -4.38 -16.20 -9.07
C PRO A 389 -5.39 -17.07 -8.31
N GLU A 390 -5.71 -16.72 -7.07
CA GLU A 390 -6.69 -17.44 -6.23
C GLU A 390 -8.13 -17.22 -6.68
N ILE A 391 -8.38 -16.17 -7.47
CA ILE A 391 -9.71 -15.83 -7.99
C ILE A 391 -9.82 -16.40 -9.41
N GLY A 392 -10.67 -17.40 -9.59
CA GLY A 392 -10.81 -18.10 -10.87
C GLY A 392 -11.57 -17.32 -11.95
N GLY A 393 -11.19 -17.54 -13.20
CA GLY A 393 -12.01 -17.27 -14.39
C GLY A 393 -12.26 -15.80 -14.74
N MET A 394 -13.43 -15.52 -15.32
CA MET A 394 -13.82 -14.18 -15.79
C MET A 394 -13.84 -13.10 -14.70
N ARG A 395 -13.94 -13.50 -13.43
CA ARG A 395 -13.97 -12.58 -12.30
C ARG A 395 -12.59 -11.98 -12.03
N ALA A 396 -11.53 -12.79 -12.09
CA ALA A 396 -10.14 -12.33 -11.97
C ALA A 396 -9.86 -11.23 -12.99
N ILE A 397 -10.21 -11.44 -14.27
CA ILE A 397 -10.00 -10.47 -15.35
C ILE A 397 -10.69 -9.12 -15.04
N ARG A 398 -11.91 -9.14 -14.49
CA ARG A 398 -12.62 -7.91 -14.12
C ARG A 398 -11.91 -7.18 -12.96
N ILE A 399 -11.40 -7.91 -11.99
CA ILE A 399 -10.70 -7.35 -10.83
C ILE A 399 -9.32 -6.82 -11.23
N GLU A 400 -8.62 -7.52 -12.11
CA GLU A 400 -7.37 -7.08 -12.69
C GLU A 400 -7.54 -5.73 -13.39
N LYS A 401 -8.58 -5.55 -14.19
CA LYS A 401 -8.92 -4.24 -14.78
C LYS A 401 -9.13 -3.15 -13.73
N LEU A 402 -9.74 -3.47 -12.59
CA LEU A 402 -9.91 -2.52 -11.48
C LEU A 402 -8.57 -2.17 -10.82
N ILE A 403 -7.70 -3.15 -10.63
CA ILE A 403 -6.35 -2.97 -10.07
C ILE A 403 -5.50 -2.12 -11.00
N ILE A 404 -5.49 -2.42 -12.31
CA ILE A 404 -4.81 -1.62 -13.33
C ILE A 404 -5.35 -0.20 -13.33
N GLY A 405 -6.66 -0.01 -13.31
CA GLY A 405 -7.27 1.31 -13.25
C GLY A 405 -6.91 2.09 -11.98
N ALA A 406 -6.74 1.41 -10.84
CA ALA A 406 -6.26 2.02 -9.61
C ALA A 406 -4.77 2.37 -9.67
N ASP A 407 -3.94 1.49 -10.25
CA ASP A 407 -2.51 1.69 -10.45
C ASP A 407 -2.23 2.89 -11.36
N CYS A 408 -2.85 2.95 -12.55
CA CYS A 408 -2.68 4.10 -13.46
C CYS A 408 -3.05 5.43 -12.78
N LYS A 409 -4.16 5.44 -12.03
CA LYS A 409 -4.59 6.64 -11.30
C LYS A 409 -3.63 7.01 -10.17
N ALA A 410 -3.05 6.02 -9.49
CA ALA A 410 -2.02 6.24 -8.49
C ALA A 410 -0.74 6.78 -9.11
N GLN A 411 -0.25 6.17 -10.20
CA GLN A 411 0.92 6.61 -10.97
C GLN A 411 0.79 8.07 -11.41
N LEU A 412 -0.34 8.48 -11.99
CA LEU A 412 -0.57 9.88 -12.35
C LEU A 412 -0.48 10.84 -11.15
N SER A 413 -0.90 10.38 -9.97
CA SER A 413 -0.85 11.19 -8.75
C SER A 413 0.58 11.27 -8.20
N ILE A 414 1.33 10.16 -8.29
CA ILE A 414 2.75 10.07 -7.92
C ILE A 414 3.60 10.93 -8.87
N GLU A 415 3.39 10.83 -10.17
CA GLU A 415 4.07 11.64 -11.18
C GLU A 415 3.85 13.13 -10.95
N ARG A 416 2.61 13.53 -10.63
CA ARG A 416 2.31 14.92 -10.26
C ARG A 416 3.12 15.36 -9.04
N TYR A 417 3.12 14.55 -7.97
CA TYR A 417 3.89 14.85 -6.76
C TYR A 417 5.40 14.96 -7.06
N LEU A 418 5.96 14.03 -7.83
CA LEU A 418 7.37 14.05 -8.21
C LEU A 418 7.69 15.28 -9.05
N LYS A 419 6.83 15.65 -10.00
CA LYS A 419 7.00 16.85 -10.83
C LYS A 419 6.95 18.13 -9.99
N GLU A 420 5.98 18.24 -9.08
CA GLU A 420 5.87 19.38 -8.15
C GLU A 420 7.09 19.45 -7.22
N ARG A 421 7.58 18.31 -6.74
CA ARG A 421 8.80 18.22 -5.93
C ARG A 421 10.02 18.65 -6.71
N THR A 422 10.24 18.14 -7.92
CA THR A 422 11.39 18.53 -8.76
C THR A 422 11.34 20.02 -9.08
N ALA A 423 10.17 20.57 -9.42
CA ALA A 423 10.01 22.00 -9.63
C ALA A 423 10.33 22.81 -8.37
N ARG A 424 9.95 22.32 -7.18
CA ARG A 424 10.28 22.96 -5.90
C ARG A 424 11.78 22.86 -5.59
N GLU A 425 12.41 21.72 -5.86
CA GLU A 425 13.87 21.54 -5.68
C GLU A 425 14.67 22.43 -6.64
N GLU A 426 14.25 22.55 -7.91
CA GLU A 426 14.82 23.49 -8.87
C GLU A 426 14.64 24.93 -8.41
N GLN A 427 13.44 25.31 -7.95
CA GLN A 427 13.16 26.64 -7.43
C GLN A 427 14.03 26.95 -6.20
N ILE A 428 14.19 26.00 -5.27
CA ILE A 428 15.12 26.13 -4.12
C ILE A 428 16.55 26.30 -4.63
N SER A 429 16.99 25.50 -5.61
CA SER A 429 18.34 25.58 -6.16
C SER A 429 18.61 26.94 -6.79
N THR A 430 17.67 27.47 -7.59
CA THR A 430 17.77 28.79 -8.21
C THR A 430 17.82 29.90 -7.17
N LEU A 431 16.90 29.91 -6.20
CA LEU A 431 16.89 30.92 -5.13
C LEU A 431 18.12 30.83 -4.23
N CYS A 432 18.63 29.62 -3.97
CA CYS A 432 19.89 29.43 -3.26
C CYS A 432 21.08 29.96 -4.05
N TYR A 433 21.11 29.74 -5.38
CA TYR A 433 22.15 30.26 -6.26
C TYR A 433 22.13 31.80 -6.27
N GLU A 434 20.95 32.41 -6.44
CA GLU A 434 20.76 33.86 -6.38
C GLU A 434 21.16 34.43 -5.02
N GLY A 435 20.74 33.80 -3.92
CA GLY A 435 21.11 34.21 -2.57
C GLY A 435 22.60 34.03 -2.27
N HIS A 436 23.24 32.99 -2.82
CA HIS A 436 24.70 32.85 -2.78
C HIS A 436 25.38 33.97 -3.57
N GLY A 437 24.87 34.33 -4.75
CA GLY A 437 25.31 35.47 -5.54
C GLY A 437 25.24 36.77 -4.74
N PHE A 438 24.11 37.03 -4.10
CA PHE A 438 23.92 38.17 -3.20
C PHE A 438 24.95 38.19 -2.07
N ILE A 439 25.09 37.09 -1.32
CA ILE A 439 26.03 37.02 -0.19
C ILE A 439 27.46 37.27 -0.68
N ASN A 440 27.89 36.63 -1.78
CA ASN A 440 29.25 36.78 -2.27
C ASN A 440 29.55 38.19 -2.79
N GLN A 441 28.57 38.82 -3.45
CA GLN A 441 28.74 40.14 -4.05
C GLN A 441 28.76 41.26 -3.00
N PHE A 442 27.91 41.16 -1.97
CA PHE A 442 27.67 42.26 -1.06
C PHE A 442 28.22 42.05 0.34
N SER A 443 28.65 40.83 0.72
CA SER A 443 29.24 40.60 2.04
C SER A 443 30.42 41.54 2.29
N GLY A 444 30.32 42.32 3.37
CA GLY A 444 31.32 43.29 3.76
C GLY A 444 31.23 44.64 3.05
N GLN A 445 30.27 44.84 2.14
CA GLN A 445 29.97 46.15 1.55
C GLN A 445 28.91 46.88 2.38
N PRO A 446 28.95 48.22 2.45
CA PRO A 446 27.87 48.99 3.05
C PRO A 446 26.66 49.04 2.11
N LEU A 447 25.51 48.58 2.60
CA LEU A 447 24.23 48.67 1.88
C LEU A 447 23.26 49.58 2.62
N HIS A 448 22.61 50.47 1.88
CA HIS A 448 21.56 51.33 2.43
C HIS A 448 20.32 50.48 2.75
N PRO A 449 19.75 50.52 3.98
CA PRO A 449 18.60 49.70 4.36
C PRO A 449 17.39 49.79 3.41
N ASP A 450 17.03 50.99 2.96
CA ASP A 450 15.94 51.22 2.00
C ASP A 450 16.33 51.07 0.52
N GLY A 451 17.56 50.66 0.23
CA GLY A 451 18.10 50.54 -1.12
C GLY A 451 17.48 49.39 -1.91
N GLU A 452 17.54 49.49 -3.23
CA GLU A 452 17.00 48.45 -4.14
C GLU A 452 17.61 47.08 -3.89
N VAL A 453 18.92 47.03 -3.65
CA VAL A 453 19.68 45.81 -3.32
C VAL A 453 19.21 45.17 -2.01
N SER A 454 18.84 45.98 -1.02
CA SER A 454 18.34 45.50 0.27
C SER A 454 16.91 44.96 0.17
N ARG A 455 16.07 45.57 -0.66
CA ARG A 455 14.73 45.04 -0.99
C ARG A 455 14.82 43.73 -1.78
N GLN A 456 15.78 43.61 -2.70
CA GLN A 456 16.05 42.35 -3.40
C GLN A 456 16.45 41.25 -2.41
N ALA A 457 17.31 41.55 -1.43
CA ALA A 457 17.69 40.61 -0.37
C ALA A 457 16.49 40.16 0.47
N GLU A 458 15.61 41.09 0.84
CA GLU A 458 14.39 40.80 1.61
C GLU A 458 13.40 39.94 0.80
N GLN A 459 13.20 40.26 -0.48
CA GLN A 459 12.36 39.49 -1.39
C GLN A 459 12.89 38.05 -1.55
N LEU A 460 14.20 37.89 -1.78
CA LEU A 460 14.87 36.60 -1.85
C LEU A 460 14.70 35.80 -0.55
N SER A 461 14.90 36.46 0.60
CA SER A 461 14.73 35.85 1.92
C SER A 461 13.29 35.34 2.11
N LYS A 462 12.29 36.17 1.78
CA LYS A 462 10.87 35.82 1.89
C LYS A 462 10.48 34.67 0.97
N GLN A 463 10.93 34.67 -0.29
CA GLN A 463 10.70 33.57 -1.23
C GLN A 463 11.28 32.25 -0.72
N LEU A 464 12.47 32.28 -0.10
CA LEU A 464 13.08 31.10 0.52
C LEU A 464 12.31 30.62 1.76
N GLU A 465 11.72 31.52 2.55
CA GLU A 465 10.85 31.14 3.68
C GLU A 465 9.54 30.51 3.22
N GLU A 466 8.88 31.08 2.22
CA GLU A 466 7.64 30.55 1.63
C GLU A 466 7.83 29.13 1.10
N ILE A 467 9.03 28.81 0.59
CA ILE A 467 9.38 27.49 0.06
C ILE A 467 9.97 26.56 1.15
N GLY A 468 10.16 27.06 2.38
CA GLY A 468 10.55 26.28 3.55
C GLY A 468 12.06 26.15 3.80
N ASN A 469 12.90 26.89 3.08
CA ASN A 469 14.35 26.91 3.29
C ASN A 469 14.77 27.99 4.30
N LEU A 470 14.32 27.81 5.54
CA LEU A 470 14.52 28.76 6.64
C LEU A 470 16.01 28.99 6.96
N SER A 471 16.85 27.97 6.81
CA SER A 471 18.28 28.09 7.12
C SER A 471 18.99 29.04 6.16
N PHE A 472 18.64 28.99 4.87
CA PHE A 472 19.24 29.87 3.86
C PHE A 472 18.65 31.28 3.87
N SER A 473 17.32 31.43 4.08
CA SER A 473 16.69 32.74 4.35
C SER A 473 17.43 33.48 5.48
N ARG A 474 17.64 32.81 6.62
CA ARG A 474 18.35 33.40 7.76
C ARG A 474 19.76 33.85 7.41
N ARG A 475 20.47 33.14 6.52
CA ARG A 475 21.81 33.53 6.06
C ARG A 475 21.79 34.79 5.21
N ILE A 476 20.83 34.93 4.28
CA ILE A 476 20.66 36.15 3.47
C ILE A 476 20.30 37.33 4.36
N THR A 477 19.34 37.16 5.27
CA THR A 477 18.96 38.18 6.25
C THR A 477 20.15 38.62 7.10
N ALA A 478 20.95 37.66 7.61
CA ALA A 478 22.13 37.98 8.40
C ALA A 478 23.20 38.73 7.59
N ALA A 479 23.44 38.32 6.34
CA ALA A 479 24.38 39.01 5.45
C ALA A 479 23.92 40.44 5.14
N SER A 480 22.64 40.63 4.80
CA SER A 480 22.02 41.94 4.56
C SER A 480 22.14 42.86 5.79
N ARG A 481 21.82 42.34 6.98
CA ARG A 481 21.99 43.08 8.25
C ARG A 481 23.43 43.49 8.52
N ALA A 482 24.40 42.62 8.25
CA ALA A 482 25.82 42.96 8.40
C ALA A 482 26.23 44.11 7.45
N CYS A 483 25.70 44.14 6.24
CA CYS A 483 25.92 45.21 5.27
C CYS A 483 25.26 46.53 5.71
N HIS A 484 24.03 46.47 6.25
CA HIS A 484 23.33 47.63 6.80
C HIS A 484 24.05 48.21 8.01
N ARG A 485 24.50 47.36 8.93
CA ARG A 485 25.33 47.76 10.06
C ARG A 485 26.57 48.53 9.59
N ARG A 486 27.28 48.01 8.60
CA ARG A 486 28.46 48.67 8.05
C ARG A 486 28.14 50.00 7.35
N TYR A 487 27.01 50.09 6.67
CA TYR A 487 26.51 51.35 6.10
C TYR A 487 26.24 52.39 7.20
N ILE A 488 25.56 51.99 8.27
CA ILE A 488 25.25 52.85 9.41
C ILE A 488 26.54 53.29 10.12
N GLU A 489 27.49 52.39 10.33
CA GLU A 489 28.81 52.71 10.90
C GLU A 489 29.57 53.71 10.03
N LEU A 490 29.56 53.54 8.70
CA LEU A 490 30.15 54.51 7.77
C LEU A 490 29.43 55.85 7.78
N PHE A 491 28.10 55.85 7.85
CA PHE A 491 27.30 57.07 7.96
C PHE A 491 27.64 57.83 9.26
N ILE A 492 27.72 57.13 10.40
CA ILE A 492 28.13 57.70 11.68
C ILE A 492 29.55 58.28 11.58
N TYR A 493 30.48 57.53 10.98
CA TYR A 493 31.86 57.99 10.78
C TYR A 493 31.92 59.25 9.91
N GLN A 494 31.23 59.26 8.77
CA GLN A 494 31.18 60.41 7.85
C GLN A 494 30.53 61.64 8.49
N MET A 495 29.46 61.44 9.26
CA MET A 495 28.81 62.51 10.01
C MET A 495 29.77 63.11 11.06
N ASN A 496 30.50 62.29 11.81
CA ASN A 496 31.48 62.77 12.80
C ASN A 496 32.69 63.46 12.15
N GLU A 497 33.21 62.95 11.03
CA GLU A 497 34.31 63.58 10.27
C GLU A 497 33.90 64.96 9.72
N SER A 498 32.67 65.07 9.23
CA SER A 498 32.13 66.31 8.64
C SER A 498 31.90 67.41 9.70
N VAL A 499 31.70 67.03 10.96
CA VAL A 499 31.58 67.96 12.10
C VAL A 499 32.91 68.64 12.42
N GLY A 500 34.04 67.95 12.22
CA GLY A 500 35.38 68.51 12.46
C GLY A 500 35.86 69.48 11.37
N LYS A 501 35.24 69.47 10.19
CA LYS A 501 35.66 70.23 9.01
C LYS A 501 34.52 71.15 8.53
N VAL A 502 34.29 72.27 9.24
CA VAL A 502 33.46 73.44 8.89
C VAL A 502 32.29 73.23 7.89
N LYS A 503 31.07 73.26 8.46
CA LYS A 503 29.78 73.82 7.97
C LYS A 503 29.43 73.68 6.47
N HIS A 504 28.47 72.79 6.18
CA HIS A 504 27.48 73.05 5.10
C HIS A 504 26.05 72.84 5.63
N ARG A 505 25.27 73.93 5.67
CA ARG A 505 23.81 73.97 5.94
C ARG A 505 23.05 72.91 5.12
N GLN A 506 23.48 72.68 3.88
CA GLN A 506 22.92 71.67 2.99
C GLN A 506 23.25 70.22 3.40
N TYR A 507 24.39 69.98 4.04
CA TYR A 507 24.81 68.63 4.45
C TYR A 507 23.97 68.14 5.64
N VAL A 508 23.73 68.98 6.65
CA VAL A 508 22.84 68.63 7.77
C VAL A 508 21.39 68.48 7.30
N LYS A 509 20.90 69.39 6.46
CA LYS A 509 19.55 69.32 5.87
C LYS A 509 19.33 68.02 5.09
N LYS A 510 20.32 67.58 4.30
CA LYS A 510 20.25 66.34 3.52
C LYS A 510 20.28 65.08 4.41
N ASN A 511 21.04 65.09 5.49
CA ASN A 511 21.29 63.89 6.29
C ASN A 511 20.40 63.75 7.54
N ARG A 512 19.65 64.79 7.94
CA ARG A 512 18.71 64.72 9.08
C ARG A 512 17.57 63.70 8.87
N PRO A 513 16.84 63.68 7.74
CA PRO A 513 15.81 62.65 7.51
C PRO A 513 16.41 61.24 7.48
N LEU A 514 17.62 61.12 6.92
CA LEU A 514 18.35 59.85 6.87
C LEU A 514 18.76 59.37 8.27
N LEU A 515 19.22 60.26 9.16
CA LEU A 515 19.54 59.93 10.54
C LEU A 515 18.33 59.33 11.28
N PHE A 516 17.16 59.97 11.15
CA PHE A 516 15.93 59.46 11.78
C PHE A 516 15.45 58.14 11.19
N SER A 517 15.48 57.99 9.85
CA SER A 517 15.18 56.71 9.19
C SER A 517 16.10 55.59 9.70
N LEU A 518 17.41 55.84 9.82
CA LEU A 518 18.37 54.85 10.34
C LEU A 518 18.17 54.55 11.83
N GLN A 519 17.66 55.50 12.63
CA GLN A 519 17.31 55.26 14.03
C GLN A 519 16.08 54.36 14.15
N GLU A 520 15.02 54.65 13.40
CA GLU A 520 13.82 53.82 13.35
C GLU A 520 14.16 52.41 12.87
N TYR A 521 14.99 52.32 11.82
CA TYR A 521 15.55 51.06 11.36
C TYR A 521 16.32 50.33 12.48
N CYS A 522 17.27 50.98 13.17
CA CYS A 522 18.00 50.32 14.26
C CYS A 522 17.10 49.86 15.42
N GLN A 523 15.97 50.54 15.68
CA GLN A 523 14.98 50.13 16.67
C GLN A 523 14.22 48.87 16.23
N GLN A 524 13.75 48.84 14.98
CA GLN A 524 13.07 47.66 14.41
C GLN A 524 13.98 46.42 14.37
N PHE A 525 15.30 46.64 14.24
CA PHE A 525 16.31 45.58 14.14
C PHE A 525 17.04 45.26 15.45
N ASP A 526 16.65 45.88 16.59
CA ASP A 526 17.26 45.73 17.94
C ASP A 526 18.79 45.93 17.99
N GLU A 527 19.36 46.77 17.10
CA GLU A 527 20.79 47.11 17.07
C GLU A 527 21.10 48.26 18.05
N ARG A 528 20.99 47.96 19.35
CA ARG A 528 21.10 48.97 20.44
C ARG A 528 22.39 49.77 20.41
N GLN A 529 23.50 49.15 20.02
CA GLN A 529 24.81 49.81 19.95
C GLN A 529 24.83 50.92 18.89
N LEU A 530 24.32 50.64 17.69
CA LEU A 530 24.23 51.63 16.61
C LEU A 530 23.21 52.71 16.94
N LEU A 531 22.08 52.35 17.55
CA LEU A 531 21.07 53.32 17.99
C LEU A 531 21.66 54.33 18.98
N VAL A 532 22.45 53.88 19.96
CA VAL A 532 23.15 54.77 20.89
C VAL A 532 24.13 55.69 20.16
N GLN A 533 24.85 55.19 19.16
CA GLN A 533 25.78 56.00 18.38
C GLN A 533 25.06 57.02 17.47
N LEU A 534 23.95 56.66 16.85
CA LEU A 534 23.11 57.57 16.06
C LEU A 534 22.47 58.66 16.94
N ASN A 535 21.97 58.30 18.12
CA ASN A 535 21.43 59.28 19.09
C ASN A 535 22.49 60.28 19.54
N LYS A 536 23.74 59.85 19.66
CA LYS A 536 24.86 60.78 19.90
C LYS A 536 25.05 61.76 18.76
N LEU A 537 24.48 61.58 17.56
CA LEU A 537 24.55 62.58 16.49
C LEU A 537 23.45 63.65 16.59
N HIS A 538 22.47 63.52 17.49
CA HIS A 538 21.41 64.53 17.67
C HIS A 538 21.97 65.90 18.04
N HIS A 539 22.94 65.99 18.97
CA HIS A 539 23.56 67.27 19.33
C HIS A 539 24.25 67.98 18.14
N ILE A 540 24.68 67.25 17.10
CA ILE A 540 25.26 67.83 15.89
C ILE A 540 24.17 68.48 15.02
N VAL A 541 22.98 67.89 15.00
CA VAL A 541 21.80 68.42 14.29
C VAL A 541 21.14 69.54 15.10
N ASP A 542 21.16 69.44 16.43
CA ASP A 542 20.45 70.33 17.36
C ASP A 542 21.25 71.58 17.77
N ASN A 543 22.60 71.57 17.71
CA ASN A 543 23.44 72.77 17.89
C ASN A 543 23.42 73.71 16.66
N HIS A 544 22.31 73.73 15.94
CA HIS A 544 22.10 74.58 14.79
C HIS A 544 22.01 76.05 15.23
N THR A 545 22.65 76.99 14.51
CA THR A 545 22.62 78.43 14.85
C THR A 545 21.21 78.98 15.03
N ILE A 546 20.23 78.41 14.31
CA ILE A 546 18.81 78.77 14.43
C ILE A 546 18.22 78.34 15.78
N TYR A 547 18.62 77.21 16.34
CA TYR A 547 18.14 76.80 17.67
C TYR A 547 18.68 77.72 18.76
N LEU A 548 19.92 78.20 18.62
CA LEU A 548 20.47 79.22 19.53
C LEU A 548 19.75 80.56 19.39
N GLN A 549 19.50 81.03 18.16
CA GLN A 549 18.72 82.25 17.92
C GLN A 549 17.28 82.12 18.43
N TYR A 550 16.65 80.94 18.29
CA TYR A 550 15.37 80.62 18.90
C TYR A 550 15.44 80.73 20.43
N CYS A 551 16.44 80.13 21.07
CA CYS A 551 16.60 80.20 22.53
C CYS A 551 16.82 81.64 23.02
N GLU A 552 17.59 82.44 22.29
CA GLU A 552 17.80 83.87 22.58
C GLU A 552 16.49 84.64 22.49
N LEU A 553 15.74 84.49 21.40
CA LEU A 553 14.44 85.13 21.23
C LEU A 553 13.41 84.60 22.25
N ALA A 554 13.39 83.30 22.54
CA ALA A 554 12.48 82.72 23.54
C ALA A 554 12.77 83.22 24.95
N ALA A 555 14.04 83.45 25.30
CA ALA A 555 14.41 84.08 26.57
C ALA A 555 13.88 85.52 26.65
N MET A 556 13.83 86.25 25.53
CA MET A 556 13.30 87.62 25.49
C MET A 556 11.81 87.70 25.82
N ILE A 557 11.02 86.63 25.63
CA ILE A 557 9.61 86.57 26.06
C ILE A 557 9.46 86.85 27.56
N ALA A 558 10.44 86.44 28.36
CA ALA A 558 10.43 86.62 29.81
C ALA A 558 10.80 88.04 30.26
N HIS A 559 11.21 88.94 29.36
CA HIS A 559 11.59 90.30 29.73
C HIS A 559 10.37 91.15 30.13
N PRO A 560 10.54 92.07 31.12
CA PRO A 560 9.46 92.96 31.56
C PRO A 560 8.95 93.89 30.46
N MET A 561 9.82 94.35 29.57
CA MET A 561 9.46 95.16 28.40
C MET A 561 9.98 94.47 27.15
N LEU A 562 9.12 94.32 26.15
CA LEU A 562 9.49 93.77 24.85
C LEU A 562 10.09 94.89 23.97
N PRO A 563 11.18 94.63 23.24
CA PRO A 563 11.74 95.63 22.34
C PRO A 563 10.85 95.86 21.11
N SER A 564 10.88 97.08 20.57
CA SER A 564 10.27 97.37 19.27
C SER A 564 10.86 96.45 18.19
N GLY A 565 10.03 95.91 17.31
CA GLY A 565 10.41 94.97 16.26
C GLY A 565 10.47 93.50 16.71
N TYR A 566 10.31 93.22 18.01
CA TYR A 566 10.42 91.85 18.52
C TYR A 566 9.41 90.89 17.90
N LEU A 567 8.20 91.36 17.59
CA LEU A 567 7.19 90.53 16.92
C LEU A 567 7.62 90.15 15.49
N ASP A 568 8.34 91.04 14.80
CA ASP A 568 8.89 90.75 13.47
C ASP A 568 10.02 89.71 13.56
N ASP A 569 10.92 89.85 14.54
CA ASP A 569 11.97 88.87 14.83
C ASP A 569 11.39 87.48 15.19
N VAL A 570 10.28 87.45 15.92
CA VAL A 570 9.55 86.21 16.24
C VAL A 570 9.03 85.55 14.97
N LEU A 571 8.47 86.31 14.04
CA LEU A 571 7.91 85.78 12.80
C LEU A 571 8.99 85.29 11.85
N ASP A 572 10.10 86.03 11.75
CA ASP A 572 11.29 85.58 11.03
C ASP A 572 11.82 84.27 11.62
N MET A 573 11.85 84.17 12.96
CA MET A 573 12.23 82.93 13.63
C MET A 573 11.20 81.81 13.41
N TYR A 574 9.91 82.12 13.35
CA TYR A 574 8.86 81.15 13.05
C TYR A 574 9.04 80.55 11.65
N ASP A 575 9.36 81.39 10.66
CA ASP A 575 9.66 80.95 9.29
C ASP A 575 10.94 80.12 9.23
N LEU A 576 11.99 80.56 9.93
CA LEU A 576 13.23 79.80 10.06
C LEU A 576 13.00 78.45 10.74
N LEU A 577 12.23 78.38 11.81
CA LEU A 577 11.89 77.11 12.47
C LEU A 577 11.08 76.20 11.53
N SER A 578 10.20 76.78 10.70
CA SER A 578 9.43 76.03 9.70
C SER A 578 10.28 75.53 8.54
N GLU A 579 11.22 76.33 8.01
CA GLU A 579 12.14 75.94 6.93
C GLU A 579 13.07 74.77 7.35
N TYR A 580 13.32 74.66 8.66
CA TYR A 580 14.21 73.65 9.25
C TYR A 580 13.47 72.55 10.02
N GLU A 581 12.15 72.47 9.88
CA GLU A 581 11.29 71.43 10.43
C GLU A 581 11.36 71.29 11.97
N PHE A 582 11.64 72.39 12.68
CA PHE A 582 11.54 72.46 14.14
C PHE A 582 10.09 72.70 14.59
N ASN A 583 9.19 71.80 14.17
CA ASN A 583 7.73 71.98 14.32
C ASN A 583 7.27 72.11 15.78
N GLN A 584 7.92 71.38 16.71
CA GLN A 584 7.58 71.45 18.13
C GLN A 584 8.00 72.80 18.73
N GLN A 585 9.26 73.21 18.52
CA GLN A 585 9.78 74.50 18.98
C GLN A 585 9.00 75.66 18.37
N ARG A 586 8.63 75.56 17.09
CA ARG A 586 7.78 76.54 16.40
C ARG A 586 6.44 76.71 17.11
N THR A 587 5.79 75.60 17.46
CA THR A 587 4.49 75.59 18.14
C THR A 587 4.60 76.18 19.55
N ASP A 588 5.59 75.73 20.32
CA ASP A 588 5.81 76.19 21.69
C ASP A 588 6.19 77.68 21.75
N PHE A 589 7.03 78.13 20.80
CA PHE A 589 7.42 79.52 20.68
C PHE A 589 6.23 80.42 20.36
N ASN A 590 5.41 80.03 19.37
CA ASN A 590 4.22 80.78 18.99
C ASN A 590 3.25 80.93 20.17
N LEU A 591 2.96 79.83 20.87
CA LEU A 591 2.10 79.85 22.06
C LEU A 591 2.65 80.75 23.17
N ALA A 592 3.97 80.74 23.39
CA ALA A 592 4.61 81.59 24.40
C ALA A 592 4.52 83.08 24.04
N VAL A 593 4.73 83.43 22.77
CA VAL A 593 4.62 84.80 22.27
C VAL A 593 3.18 85.30 22.39
N ILE A 594 2.20 84.53 21.91
CA ILE A 594 0.77 84.89 22.02
C ILE A 594 0.39 85.17 23.47
N ARG A 595 0.77 84.28 24.40
CA ARG A 595 0.48 84.47 25.84
C ARG A 595 1.13 85.73 26.41
N ARG A 596 2.37 86.03 25.99
CA ARG A 596 3.10 87.20 26.50
C ARG A 596 2.50 88.51 25.98
N TYR A 597 2.16 88.57 24.70
CA TYR A 597 1.53 89.73 24.10
C TYR A 597 0.09 89.93 24.59
N ALA A 598 -0.66 88.85 24.83
CA ALA A 598 -1.97 88.96 25.48
C ALA A 598 -1.87 89.57 26.89
N ARG A 599 -0.84 89.21 27.68
CA ARG A 599 -0.57 89.86 28.97
C ARG A 599 -0.16 91.32 28.80
N GLN A 600 0.71 91.59 27.84
CA GLN A 600 1.17 92.95 27.54
C GLN A 600 0.01 93.86 27.15
N ALA A 601 -0.99 93.37 26.41
CA ALA A 601 -2.19 94.13 26.07
C ALA A 601 -2.93 94.65 27.32
N VAL A 602 -3.07 93.79 28.33
CA VAL A 602 -3.69 94.17 29.61
C VAL A 602 -2.90 95.29 30.26
N ASP A 603 -1.56 95.18 30.27
CA ASP A 603 -0.67 96.16 30.87
C ASP A 603 -0.67 97.49 30.10
N ASP A 604 -0.64 97.45 28.77
CA ASP A 604 -0.60 98.62 27.89
C ASP A 604 -1.86 99.47 28.02
N PHE A 605 -3.01 98.83 28.22
CA PHE A 605 -4.29 99.51 28.40
C PHE A 605 -4.74 99.61 29.87
N ALA A 606 -3.93 99.15 30.83
CA ALA A 606 -4.26 99.21 32.25
C ALA A 606 -4.57 100.65 32.71
N ALA A 607 -3.85 101.63 32.16
CA ALA A 607 -4.04 103.05 32.47
C ALA A 607 -5.41 103.62 32.04
N LEU A 608 -6.13 102.94 31.14
CA LEU A 608 -7.45 103.35 30.66
C LEU A 608 -8.60 102.71 31.46
N HIS A 609 -8.34 101.68 32.27
CA HIS A 609 -9.40 101.02 33.05
C HIS A 609 -10.04 101.94 34.09
N GLN A 610 -9.32 102.96 34.55
CA GLN A 610 -9.81 103.97 35.47
C GLN A 610 -9.31 105.34 35.03
N TRP A 611 -10.20 106.33 35.04
CA TRP A 611 -9.80 107.71 34.81
C TRP A 611 -8.97 108.22 35.99
N ASP A 612 -7.75 108.69 35.71
CA ASP A 612 -6.82 109.28 36.66
C ASP A 612 -6.52 110.73 36.26
N LYS A 613 -6.66 111.63 37.23
CA LYS A 613 -6.33 113.04 37.09
C LYS A 613 -4.85 113.31 36.83
N ALA A 614 -3.95 112.41 37.19
CA ALA A 614 -2.51 112.59 37.03
C ALA A 614 -2.00 112.09 35.67
N LEU A 615 -2.81 111.30 34.95
CA LEU A 615 -2.38 110.61 33.74
C LEU A 615 -2.72 111.44 32.49
N ASP A 616 -1.74 111.55 31.58
CA ASP A 616 -1.91 112.24 30.29
C ASP A 616 -2.36 111.24 29.24
N TYR A 617 -3.61 111.37 28.80
CA TYR A 617 -4.24 110.43 27.88
C TYR A 617 -3.97 110.76 26.40
N ARG A 618 -3.31 111.89 26.09
CA ARG A 618 -3.16 112.41 24.71
C ARG A 618 -2.47 111.47 23.72
N THR A 619 -1.68 110.54 24.21
CA THR A 619 -0.98 109.54 23.38
C THR A 619 -1.69 108.18 23.39
N LEU A 620 -2.14 107.74 24.56
CA LEU A 620 -2.67 106.40 24.76
C LEU A 620 -4.12 106.25 24.30
N LEU A 621 -4.98 107.24 24.59
CA LEU A 621 -6.41 107.15 24.31
C LEU A 621 -6.72 107.16 22.79
N PRO A 622 -6.10 108.04 21.97
CA PRO A 622 -6.28 107.97 20.53
C PRO A 622 -5.85 106.62 19.94
N LEU A 623 -4.71 106.12 20.41
CA LEU A 623 -4.17 104.84 19.95
C LEU A 623 -5.08 103.67 20.34
N ALA A 624 -5.58 103.65 21.58
CA ALA A 624 -6.50 102.62 22.05
C ALA A 624 -7.83 102.61 21.28
N ILE A 625 -8.38 103.79 20.95
CA ILE A 625 -9.60 103.89 20.15
C ILE A 625 -9.36 103.37 18.74
N GLN A 626 -8.27 103.77 18.10
CA GLN A 626 -7.92 103.26 16.77
C GLN A 626 -7.72 101.74 16.78
N VAL A 627 -7.07 101.19 17.82
CA VAL A 627 -6.92 99.74 17.98
C VAL A 627 -8.26 99.04 18.19
N ALA A 628 -9.19 99.63 18.96
CA ALA A 628 -10.54 99.09 19.14
C ALA A 628 -11.37 99.12 17.84
N GLU A 629 -11.08 100.04 16.93
CA GLU A 629 -11.65 100.11 15.58
C GLU A 629 -10.96 99.16 14.57
N GLU A 630 -10.12 98.24 15.06
CA GLU A 630 -9.34 97.30 14.23
C GLU A 630 -8.37 98.01 13.26
N ASP A 631 -7.91 99.23 13.57
CA ASP A 631 -6.87 99.91 12.77
C ASP A 631 -5.51 99.20 12.93
N GLU A 632 -5.16 98.42 11.91
CA GLU A 632 -3.90 97.67 11.85
C GLU A 632 -2.67 98.58 11.92
N SER A 633 -2.74 99.84 11.46
CA SER A 633 -1.62 100.78 11.52
C SER A 633 -1.40 101.29 12.95
N ALA A 634 -2.48 101.57 13.68
CA ALA A 634 -2.42 101.95 15.08
C ALA A 634 -1.90 100.80 15.95
N LEU A 635 -2.41 99.59 15.72
CA LEU A 635 -1.95 98.40 16.42
C LEU A 635 -0.48 98.07 16.11
N ALA A 636 -0.07 98.18 14.86
CA ALA A 636 1.33 97.99 14.47
C ALA A 636 2.26 99.02 15.14
N THR A 637 1.82 100.27 15.22
CA THR A 637 2.55 101.34 15.91
C THR A 637 2.71 101.04 17.40
N MET A 638 1.65 100.58 18.05
CA MET A 638 1.66 100.22 19.47
C MET A 638 2.58 99.03 19.78
N LEU A 639 2.53 98.00 18.94
CA LEU A 639 3.35 96.81 19.07
C LEU A 639 4.79 97.00 18.56
N GLY A 640 5.07 98.13 17.92
CA GLY A 640 6.34 98.43 17.29
C GLY A 640 6.71 97.43 16.18
N CYS A 641 5.73 96.93 15.42
CA CYS A 641 5.92 95.92 14.38
C CYS A 641 5.43 96.38 13.00
N HIS A 642 5.70 95.59 11.96
CA HIS A 642 5.09 95.83 10.64
C HIS A 642 3.59 95.45 10.64
N ALA A 643 2.74 96.21 9.92
CA ALA A 643 1.30 95.90 9.82
C ALA A 643 1.04 94.49 9.25
N ASN A 644 1.83 94.07 8.27
CA ASN A 644 1.75 92.72 7.68
C ASN A 644 2.00 91.60 8.71
N SER A 645 2.75 91.87 9.77
CA SER A 645 3.06 90.90 10.82
C SER A 645 1.82 90.51 11.64
N LEU A 646 0.85 91.42 11.77
CA LEU A 646 -0.40 91.19 12.50
C LEU A 646 -1.34 90.22 11.77
N SER A 647 -1.29 90.20 10.43
CA SER A 647 -2.07 89.24 9.62
C SER A 647 -1.63 87.78 9.84
N ARG A 648 -0.40 87.58 10.33
CA ARG A 648 0.20 86.25 10.52
C ARG A 648 -0.09 85.66 11.90
N LEU A 649 -0.49 86.50 12.87
CA LEU A 649 -0.82 86.13 14.25
C LEU A 649 -2.12 86.81 14.67
N PRO A 650 -3.27 86.42 14.08
CA PRO A 650 -4.55 87.04 14.38
C PRO A 650 -4.89 86.95 15.88
N GLU A 651 -4.39 85.94 16.59
CA GLU A 651 -4.64 85.78 18.03
C GLU A 651 -4.06 86.93 18.88
N ILE A 652 -2.94 87.53 18.46
CA ILE A 652 -2.37 88.70 19.14
C ILE A 652 -3.20 89.93 18.81
N ARG A 653 -3.54 90.12 17.53
CA ARG A 653 -4.38 91.23 17.08
C ARG A 653 -5.71 91.23 17.82
N ASP A 654 -6.43 90.12 17.77
CA ASP A 654 -7.76 89.99 18.36
C ASP A 654 -7.71 90.25 19.88
N LYS A 655 -6.63 89.82 20.57
CA LYS A 655 -6.45 90.09 22.00
C LYS A 655 -6.21 91.57 22.32
N TYR A 656 -5.45 92.28 21.49
CA TYR A 656 -5.25 93.71 21.67
C TYR A 656 -6.50 94.52 21.31
N VAL A 657 -7.24 94.13 20.27
CA VAL A 657 -8.52 94.75 19.89
C VAL A 657 -9.55 94.57 21.01
N GLU A 658 -9.68 93.34 21.53
CA GLU A 658 -10.55 93.02 22.67
C GLU A 658 -10.18 93.88 23.89
N GLN A 659 -8.91 93.88 24.28
CA GLN A 659 -8.46 94.61 25.46
C GLN A 659 -8.57 96.13 25.29
N ALA A 660 -8.30 96.66 24.10
CA ALA A 660 -8.48 98.08 23.78
C ALA A 660 -9.95 98.47 23.88
N SER A 661 -10.85 97.67 23.30
CA SER A 661 -12.30 97.90 23.34
C SER A 661 -12.81 97.94 24.78
N GLU A 662 -12.45 96.94 25.59
CA GLU A 662 -12.82 96.88 27.01
C GLU A 662 -12.27 98.07 27.81
N SER A 663 -11.03 98.48 27.52
CA SER A 663 -10.37 99.56 28.25
C SER A 663 -10.89 100.94 27.85
N VAL A 664 -11.25 101.15 26.57
CA VAL A 664 -11.90 102.36 26.07
C VAL A 664 -13.32 102.49 26.63
N GLU A 665 -14.06 101.39 26.72
CA GLU A 665 -15.36 101.37 27.38
C GLU A 665 -15.22 101.68 28.88
N SER A 666 -14.27 101.05 29.56
CA SER A 666 -13.96 101.30 30.97
C SER A 666 -13.53 102.75 31.22
N PHE A 667 -12.74 103.34 30.33
CA PHE A 667 -12.34 104.74 30.38
C PHE A 667 -13.56 105.67 30.30
N PHE A 668 -14.46 105.40 29.35
CA PHE A 668 -15.70 106.17 29.18
C PHE A 668 -16.60 106.08 30.42
N VAL A 669 -16.73 104.89 31.02
CA VAL A 669 -17.43 104.70 32.30
C VAL A 669 -16.72 105.44 33.43
N GLY A 670 -15.39 105.40 33.45
CA GLY A 670 -14.53 106.08 34.42
C GLY A 670 -14.69 107.60 34.40
N ILE A 671 -14.80 108.21 33.23
CA ILE A 671 -15.14 109.63 33.06
C ILE A 671 -16.47 109.95 33.76
N GLY A 672 -17.51 109.15 33.51
CA GLY A 672 -18.82 109.37 34.12
C GLY A 672 -18.80 109.26 35.65
N GLN A 673 -18.04 108.31 36.19
CA GLN A 673 -17.84 108.16 37.63
C GLN A 673 -17.03 109.32 38.23
N ALA A 674 -15.97 109.75 37.55
CA ALA A 674 -15.13 110.88 37.97
C ALA A 674 -15.92 112.18 38.00
N LEU A 675 -16.71 112.46 36.95
CA LEU A 675 -17.56 113.63 36.84
C LEU A 675 -18.63 113.64 37.94
N SER A 676 -19.31 112.52 38.14
CA SER A 676 -20.30 112.35 39.22
C SER A 676 -19.68 112.57 40.61
N SER A 677 -18.45 112.08 40.82
CA SER A 677 -17.68 112.27 42.05
C SER A 677 -17.26 113.72 42.27
N LEU A 678 -16.85 114.44 41.21
CA LEU A 678 -16.51 115.86 41.29
C LEU A 678 -17.74 116.72 41.58
N ILE A 679 -18.87 116.47 40.92
CA ILE A 679 -20.15 117.16 41.22
C ILE A 679 -20.52 116.94 42.67
N SER A 680 -20.51 115.69 43.13
CA SER A 680 -20.82 115.36 44.53
C SER A 680 -19.84 116.00 45.53
N LYS A 681 -18.59 116.26 45.13
CA LYS A 681 -17.60 116.98 45.95
C LYS A 681 -17.83 118.47 45.92
N ALA A 682 -18.14 119.05 44.76
CA ALA A 682 -18.44 120.46 44.59
C ALA A 682 -19.70 120.84 45.38
N GLU A 683 -20.78 120.05 45.28
CA GLU A 683 -22.01 120.25 46.05
C GLU A 683 -21.79 120.26 47.58
N ARG A 684 -20.80 119.52 48.07
CA ARG A 684 -20.45 119.46 49.50
C ARG A 684 -19.40 120.49 49.92
N ALA A 685 -18.71 121.10 48.97
CA ALA A 685 -17.60 121.99 49.23
C ALA A 685 -18.12 123.40 49.52
N SER A 686 -18.16 123.75 50.80
CA SER A 686 -18.43 125.13 51.27
C SER A 686 -17.16 126.01 51.32
N ASN A 687 -16.01 125.44 50.96
CA ASN A 687 -14.70 126.10 51.01
C ASN A 687 -14.22 126.43 49.58
N THR A 688 -14.02 127.72 49.30
CA THR A 688 -13.50 128.22 48.01
C THR A 688 -12.18 127.57 47.59
N LYS A 689 -11.33 127.15 48.53
CA LYS A 689 -10.10 126.40 48.19
C LYS A 689 -10.37 125.02 47.61
N VAL A 690 -11.44 124.35 48.06
CA VAL A 690 -11.82 123.02 47.54
C VAL A 690 -12.44 123.18 46.15
N LEU A 691 -13.29 124.18 45.96
CA LEU A 691 -13.86 124.52 44.64
C LEU A 691 -12.77 124.90 43.63
N ALA A 692 -11.80 125.74 44.03
CA ALA A 692 -10.66 126.10 43.19
C ALA A 692 -9.79 124.88 42.80
N ALA A 693 -9.73 123.83 43.64
CA ALA A 693 -9.04 122.59 43.31
C ALA A 693 -9.85 121.67 42.37
N ILE A 694 -11.16 121.88 42.24
CA ILE A 694 -12.04 121.12 41.34
C ILE A 694 -11.97 121.64 39.91
N VAL A 695 -11.82 122.96 39.70
CA VAL A 695 -11.72 123.58 38.35
C VAL A 695 -10.72 122.85 37.43
N PRO A 696 -9.43 122.73 37.77
CA PRO A 696 -8.46 122.09 36.88
C PRO A 696 -8.74 120.59 36.66
N LEU A 697 -9.47 119.93 37.56
CA LEU A 697 -9.91 118.54 37.36
C LEU A 697 -11.09 118.45 36.39
N ALA A 698 -12.01 119.42 36.44
CA ALA A 698 -13.13 119.54 35.52
C ALA A 698 -12.65 119.88 34.11
N GLU A 699 -11.71 120.83 33.99
CA GLU A 699 -11.06 121.19 32.71
C GLU A 699 -10.31 120.00 32.12
N LYS A 700 -9.60 119.23 32.96
CA LYS A 700 -8.95 117.99 32.51
C LYS A 700 -9.98 116.96 32.03
N LEU A 701 -11.05 116.71 32.78
CA LEU A 701 -12.11 115.78 32.36
C LEU A 701 -12.74 116.19 31.03
N PHE A 702 -13.02 117.48 30.84
CA PHE A 702 -13.56 118.01 29.60
C PHE A 702 -12.58 117.83 28.44
N THR A 703 -11.30 118.10 28.67
CA THR A 703 -10.24 117.88 27.69
C THR A 703 -10.11 116.39 27.32
N ASP A 704 -10.18 115.50 28.31
CA ASP A 704 -10.10 114.06 28.11
C ASP A 704 -11.35 113.50 27.40
N CYS A 705 -12.53 114.10 27.64
CA CYS A 705 -13.77 113.83 26.90
C CYS A 705 -13.63 114.24 25.43
N TYR A 706 -13.20 115.47 25.18
CA TYR A 706 -12.97 115.94 23.81
C TYR A 706 -11.92 115.08 23.09
N LEU A 707 -10.87 114.70 23.81
CA LEU A 707 -9.87 113.76 23.32
C LEU A 707 -10.51 112.43 22.94
N TYR A 708 -11.36 111.84 23.77
CA TYR A 708 -12.10 110.61 23.46
C TYR A 708 -12.87 110.73 22.13
N THR A 709 -13.69 111.77 21.96
CA THR A 709 -14.50 111.90 20.74
C THR A 709 -13.70 112.23 19.50
N SER A 710 -12.63 113.03 19.63
CA SER A 710 -11.76 113.39 18.51
C SER A 710 -10.81 112.27 18.08
N SER A 711 -10.74 111.18 18.85
CA SER A 711 -9.84 110.05 18.62
C SER A 711 -10.35 109.00 17.63
N PHE A 712 -11.65 108.98 17.35
CA PHE A 712 -12.24 108.03 16.39
C PHE A 712 -11.78 108.38 14.98
N SER A 713 -11.51 107.40 14.14
CA SER A 713 -10.99 107.64 12.78
C SER A 713 -12.08 108.08 11.79
N ASP A 714 -13.30 107.57 11.95
CA ASP A 714 -14.46 107.89 11.10
C ASP A 714 -15.18 109.15 11.59
N GLN A 715 -15.32 110.16 10.72
CA GLN A 715 -16.00 111.42 11.03
C GLN A 715 -17.48 111.24 11.42
N ALA A 716 -18.16 110.23 10.87
CA ALA A 716 -19.53 109.89 11.25
C ALA A 716 -19.58 109.30 12.66
N VAL A 717 -18.62 108.45 13.02
CA VAL A 717 -18.48 107.90 14.38
C VAL A 717 -18.07 108.99 15.36
N GLN A 718 -17.13 109.87 15.01
CA GLN A 718 -16.77 111.05 15.81
C GLN A 718 -18.00 111.91 16.12
N SER A 719 -18.81 112.21 15.10
CA SER A 719 -20.03 113.01 15.26
C SER A 719 -21.03 112.30 16.18
N GLN A 720 -21.28 111.01 15.95
CA GLN A 720 -22.18 110.20 16.79
C GLN A 720 -21.70 110.12 18.24
N LYS A 721 -20.40 109.93 18.47
CA LYS A 721 -19.79 109.86 19.81
C LYS A 721 -19.81 111.22 20.50
N THR A 722 -19.63 112.31 19.75
CA THR A 722 -19.78 113.68 20.23
C THR A 722 -21.22 113.95 20.65
N ASP A 723 -22.20 113.57 19.84
CA ASP A 723 -23.62 113.72 20.17
C ASP A 723 -24.01 112.92 21.42
N LEU A 724 -23.53 111.68 21.53
CA LEU A 724 -23.72 110.84 22.72
C LEU A 724 -23.07 111.48 23.95
N MET A 725 -21.86 111.99 23.82
CA MET A 725 -21.12 112.60 24.91
C MET A 725 -21.79 113.89 25.39
N ASN A 726 -22.26 114.73 24.47
CA ASN A 726 -23.01 115.93 24.78
C ASN A 726 -24.33 115.56 25.47
N ALA A 727 -25.11 114.63 24.89
CA ALA A 727 -26.38 114.19 25.48
C ALA A 727 -26.24 113.63 26.91
N HIS A 728 -25.16 112.91 27.21
CA HIS A 728 -24.97 112.28 28.52
C HIS A 728 -24.22 113.15 29.54
N TYR A 729 -23.23 113.94 29.11
CA TYR A 729 -22.31 114.62 30.02
C TYR A 729 -22.38 116.14 29.97
N GLU A 730 -22.88 116.78 28.90
CA GLU A 730 -23.04 118.25 28.85
C GLU A 730 -23.89 118.78 30.02
N PRO A 731 -25.05 118.16 30.38
CA PRO A 731 -25.82 118.62 31.55
C PRO A 731 -25.06 118.48 32.87
N LEU A 732 -24.14 117.50 32.96
CA LEU A 732 -23.33 117.26 34.15
C LEU A 732 -22.16 118.23 34.23
N PHE A 733 -21.53 118.57 33.10
CA PHE A 733 -20.53 119.61 33.02
C PHE A 733 -21.13 120.98 33.33
N ASP A 734 -22.28 121.33 32.75
CA ASP A 734 -22.99 122.59 33.06
C ASP A 734 -23.29 122.71 34.55
N LYS A 735 -23.79 121.62 35.16
CA LYS A 735 -24.03 121.56 36.60
C LYS A 735 -22.75 121.74 37.41
N LEU A 736 -21.63 121.14 36.98
CA LEU A 736 -20.35 121.30 37.65
C LEU A 736 -19.82 122.74 37.51
N TYR A 737 -19.93 123.35 36.33
CA TYR A 737 -19.54 124.75 36.11
C TYR A 737 -20.34 125.70 37.01
N GLN A 738 -21.66 125.53 37.10
CA GLN A 738 -22.52 126.33 37.99
C GLN A 738 -22.15 126.24 39.46
N LEU A 739 -21.58 125.12 39.91
CA LEU A 739 -21.17 124.90 41.30
C LEU A 739 -19.80 125.50 41.63
N VAL A 740 -18.98 125.73 40.61
CA VAL A 740 -17.57 126.10 40.77
C VAL A 740 -17.30 127.55 40.33
N GLU A 741 -18.17 128.11 39.48
CA GLU A 741 -18.21 129.55 39.23
C GLU A 741 -18.43 130.32 40.55
N PRO A 742 -17.68 131.40 40.82
CA PRO A 742 -17.93 132.23 41.98
C PRO A 742 -19.36 132.77 41.93
N GLN A 743 -20.19 132.43 42.91
CA GLN A 743 -21.39 133.22 43.17
C GLN A 743 -20.94 134.54 43.80
N ASP A 744 -20.77 135.55 42.94
CA ASP A 744 -20.70 136.96 43.34
C ASP A 744 -21.99 137.41 44.03
#